data_AF-A0A8X7BVZ7-F1
#
_entry.id   AF-A0A8X7BVZ7-F1
#
_cell.length_a   1.000
_cell.length_b   1.000
_cell.length_c   1.000
_cell.angle_alpha   90.00
_cell.angle_beta   90.00
_cell.angle_gamma   90.00
#
_symmetry.space_group_name_H-M   'P 1'
#
loop_
_entity.id
_entity.type
_entity.pdbx_description
1 polymer ?
#
loop_
_entity_poly.entity_id
_entity_poly.type
_entity_poly.pdbx_seq_one_letter_code
_entity_poly.pdbx_strand_id
1 'polypeptide(L)'
;MEIGMPKPQRAQIEIIPCKVCGDKSSGVHYGVITCEGCKFCCATRVYYKQQILVQERLFRFPKMSGNKLLMKPPNVLVYIGEKEQRLFNNIAVNLMKCLNKNKYVVYELKKSQVLESPWKENTALLVMFSEEIEPNIAEAFRDFLENAGKILVFCSNFDHANAGLKFNVISDCTLVKINYKTMFDVPLYRGKYSYSLENSKCLATDDEGKSCILKSTHNTNTLIVSSVHLALDSSIVEDAQQDDVKRLLILKNILNEELGLETDFVKIPAPTPGCILVDNEELLPKLKNKIITEVYLGKLEKSIIYPNEQPGSEVDVKVPLLFENEFPDDIAFNKTAYFSNLKCKHLGIVVAFFPVLTSTMIAIESLRQYEGIVVVAGCQVTGRGRSDNKWISPVGGAMFTLHFSFSLSSQIGQRMSILQHLASLAVVHGIRKKPMYSKLDLRLKWPNDLFFETDKKFGGILVNTTLQGSKIDAFIGIGVNVANEQPTVCINSIIRKHNETTGDNLPLLSTEEVIAFTITELESLIDDFQKTGPKKFLSLYYLYWLHKDQRVTLTSLNKEAVIQGLDEYGFLVVETDDGKKLTLQPDGNRFDIMKNLIGFFRRSQSSVVNYQCPRQKNCVVDRVNRNRCQYCRLQKCLALGMSRDAVKFGRMSKKQREKVEDEVRFHRAQLVRPQGAAAPSHSTPQPTETSPDSSVFDHQQQPSSSNQHVSYINSGYTYNGDLNTFTTNGYTYTPQAIQFDLGSTDYVDSTTFDPQQQLESIPDANSLLITVVPPGPMTTNSHLELLTKTLTEAHTRTCLYTSEQVAEIMRKPPDVTAILCYKSMEHEQLWLDCAQKLTNIIQQIIEFAKMVPGFMKLSQDDQILLLKAGSFEMSVLRMSRYLDPLTNLVMYGETMIPSEAFTTADTSEMKLVNNTFETAKSIAELKLTESELALYSACVLLSPDRLGLKNVADVQTLYQAILKALKYELEQTHKLPYKGDVRVFDVLMAKLADLRDLSILHMETLAKFRCSAPHLDFPALHKELFSIENM
;
A
#
# COMPACT_ATOMS: atom_id res chain seq x y z
N MET A 1 14.76 -11.14 -77.01
CA MET A 1 13.51 -11.79 -76.58
C MET A 1 12.91 -10.91 -75.50
N GLU A 2 11.80 -10.24 -75.79
CA GLU A 2 10.93 -9.67 -74.76
C GLU A 2 9.85 -10.69 -74.42
N ILE A 3 9.57 -10.90 -73.13
CA ILE A 3 8.33 -11.49 -72.63
C ILE A 3 7.97 -10.68 -71.39
N GLY A 4 6.74 -10.21 -71.28
CA GLY A 4 6.28 -9.35 -70.18
C GLY A 4 4.90 -9.76 -69.64
N MET A 5 4.38 -8.91 -68.74
CA MET A 5 3.11 -9.07 -68.00
C MET A 5 3.10 -10.17 -66.91
N PRO A 6 2.17 -10.12 -65.93
CA PRO A 6 1.09 -9.14 -65.73
C PRO A 6 1.19 -8.28 -64.45
N LYS A 7 0.40 -7.20 -64.40
CA LYS A 7 0.07 -6.48 -63.16
C LYS A 7 -1.11 -7.18 -62.47
N PRO A 8 -1.06 -7.51 -61.17
CA PRO A 8 -2.22 -8.05 -60.45
C PRO A 8 -3.38 -7.05 -60.38
N GLN A 9 -4.61 -7.55 -60.54
CA GLN A 9 -5.84 -6.76 -60.44
C GLN A 9 -6.20 -6.46 -58.97
N ARG A 10 -6.90 -5.35 -58.72
CA ARG A 10 -7.53 -5.10 -57.42
C ARG A 10 -8.74 -6.02 -57.27
N ALA A 11 -8.65 -7.01 -56.38
CA ALA A 11 -9.82 -7.79 -55.97
C ALA A 11 -10.86 -6.88 -55.30
N GLN A 12 -12.12 -6.97 -55.73
CA GLN A 12 -13.24 -6.34 -55.03
C GLN A 12 -13.58 -7.20 -53.81
N ILE A 13 -13.60 -6.59 -52.62
CA ILE A 13 -13.91 -7.30 -51.37
C ILE A 13 -15.43 -7.30 -51.17
N GLU A 14 -16.02 -8.48 -51.02
CA GLU A 14 -17.44 -8.63 -50.72
C GLU A 14 -17.83 -7.96 -49.39
N ILE A 15 -18.99 -7.31 -49.39
CA ILE A 15 -19.46 -6.50 -48.27
C ILE A 15 -20.36 -7.37 -47.37
N ILE A 16 -19.76 -7.97 -46.35
CA ILE A 16 -20.50 -8.80 -45.37
C ILE A 16 -21.51 -7.91 -44.60
N PRO A 17 -22.75 -8.37 -44.33
CA PRO A 17 -23.73 -7.62 -43.53
C PRO A 17 -23.55 -7.77 -42.01
N CYS A 18 -23.96 -6.74 -41.27
CA CYS A 18 -23.92 -6.66 -39.80
C CYS A 18 -24.88 -7.67 -39.15
N LYS A 19 -24.34 -8.60 -38.36
CA LYS A 19 -25.12 -9.69 -37.74
C LYS A 19 -26.21 -9.21 -36.77
N VAL A 20 -26.09 -8.00 -36.20
CA VAL A 20 -27.08 -7.42 -35.27
C VAL A 20 -28.31 -6.84 -35.99
N CYS A 21 -28.15 -6.17 -37.13
CA CYS A 21 -29.21 -5.35 -37.75
C CYS A 21 -29.26 -5.34 -39.28
N GLY A 22 -28.47 -6.16 -39.98
CA GLY A 22 -28.46 -6.31 -41.44
C GLY A 22 -27.73 -5.22 -42.24
N ASP A 23 -27.38 -4.09 -41.61
CA ASP A 23 -26.70 -2.95 -42.25
C ASP A 23 -25.28 -3.28 -42.74
N LYS A 24 -24.72 -2.48 -43.67
CA LYS A 24 -23.37 -2.70 -44.23
C LYS A 24 -22.30 -2.79 -43.12
N SER A 25 -21.56 -3.90 -43.02
CA SER A 25 -20.53 -4.04 -41.98
C SER A 25 -19.27 -3.24 -42.28
N SER A 26 -18.49 -3.04 -41.22
CA SER A 26 -17.25 -2.26 -41.16
C SER A 26 -16.07 -3.08 -40.60
N GLY A 27 -16.33 -4.29 -40.10
CA GLY A 27 -15.33 -5.17 -39.50
C GLY A 27 -15.91 -6.14 -38.47
N VAL A 28 -15.02 -6.92 -37.84
CA VAL A 28 -15.33 -7.75 -36.66
C VAL A 28 -15.10 -6.89 -35.41
N HIS A 29 -16.12 -6.74 -34.57
CA HIS A 29 -16.05 -6.00 -33.30
C HIS A 29 -16.69 -6.84 -32.19
N TYR A 30 -16.01 -6.98 -31.04
CA TYR A 30 -16.44 -7.80 -29.90
C TYR A 30 -16.81 -9.25 -30.30
N GLY A 31 -15.98 -9.84 -31.18
CA GLY A 31 -16.18 -11.19 -31.73
C GLY A 31 -17.15 -11.28 -32.92
N VAL A 32 -17.88 -10.22 -33.26
CA VAL A 32 -19.02 -10.31 -34.21
C VAL A 32 -18.92 -9.28 -35.34
N ILE A 33 -19.26 -9.70 -36.57
CA ILE A 33 -19.27 -8.83 -37.76
C ILE A 33 -20.37 -7.77 -37.64
N THR A 34 -19.98 -6.49 -37.63
CA THR A 34 -20.88 -5.35 -37.33
C THR A 34 -20.62 -4.11 -38.17
N CYS A 35 -21.64 -3.26 -38.28
CA CYS A 35 -21.57 -1.91 -38.84
C CYS A 35 -21.17 -0.85 -37.80
N GLU A 36 -20.74 0.32 -38.27
CA GLU A 36 -20.40 1.49 -37.46
C GLU A 36 -21.46 1.81 -36.39
N GLY A 37 -22.74 1.87 -36.77
CA GLY A 37 -23.86 2.13 -35.86
C GLY A 37 -24.13 1.05 -34.79
N CYS A 38 -23.38 -0.05 -34.79
CA CYS A 38 -23.37 -1.09 -33.76
C CYS A 38 -21.98 -1.33 -33.13
N LYS A 39 -20.92 -0.63 -33.55
CA LYS A 39 -19.57 -0.84 -32.99
C LYS A 39 -19.25 0.00 -31.76
N PHE A 40 -19.92 1.14 -31.54
CA PHE A 40 -19.51 2.12 -30.52
C PHE A 40 -19.86 1.76 -29.06
N CYS A 41 -20.00 0.48 -28.73
CA CYS A 41 -20.15 0.05 -27.34
C CYS A 41 -18.81 0.07 -26.56
N CYS A 42 -17.61 -0.05 -27.18
CA CYS A 42 -16.34 -0.26 -26.42
C CYS A 42 -15.00 -0.06 -27.23
N ALA A 43 -14.35 1.12 -27.27
CA ALA A 43 -13.08 1.36 -28.04
C ALA A 43 -12.12 2.38 -27.36
N THR A 44 -10.80 2.54 -27.63
CA THR A 44 -9.77 2.01 -28.59
C THR A 44 -8.66 1.17 -27.86
N ARG A 45 -7.46 0.73 -28.36
CA ARG A 45 -6.57 0.89 -29.57
C ARG A 45 -5.60 2.14 -29.59
N VAL A 46 -4.35 2.21 -30.13
CA VAL A 46 -3.45 1.41 -31.05
C VAL A 46 -1.91 1.69 -30.81
N TYR A 47 -0.98 1.10 -31.60
CA TYR A 47 0.50 1.33 -31.84
C TYR A 47 1.53 0.60 -30.92
N TYR A 48 2.70 0.10 -31.38
CA TYR A 48 3.60 0.45 -32.53
C TYR A 48 4.10 -0.78 -33.37
N LYS A 49 4.86 -0.56 -34.48
CA LYS A 49 5.56 -1.63 -35.26
C LYS A 49 6.74 -1.11 -36.12
N GLN A 50 8.01 -1.27 -35.67
CA GLN A 50 9.22 -1.20 -36.52
C GLN A 50 10.51 -1.55 -35.72
N GLN A 51 11.31 -2.52 -36.18
CA GLN A 51 12.72 -2.75 -35.78
C GLN A 51 13.39 -3.76 -36.74
N ILE A 52 14.73 -3.86 -36.69
CA ILE A 52 15.72 -4.58 -37.54
C ILE A 52 16.61 -3.60 -38.36
N LEU A 53 17.89 -3.96 -38.54
CA LEU A 53 19.01 -3.16 -39.09
C LEU A 53 19.63 -2.06 -38.19
N VAL A 54 20.10 -2.44 -36.99
CA VAL A 54 21.32 -1.84 -36.40
C VAL A 54 22.18 -2.95 -35.75
N GLN A 55 22.98 -3.62 -36.57
CA GLN A 55 24.24 -4.25 -36.16
C GLN A 55 25.37 -3.62 -36.98
N GLU A 56 26.60 -3.70 -36.47
CA GLU A 56 27.82 -3.19 -37.12
C GLU A 56 27.83 -1.71 -37.56
N ARG A 57 27.90 -0.77 -36.60
CA ARG A 57 28.74 0.47 -36.63
C ARG A 57 28.46 1.37 -35.43
N LEU A 58 29.22 1.24 -34.33
CA LEU A 58 29.38 2.33 -33.33
C LEU A 58 30.60 2.21 -32.40
N PHE A 59 31.70 1.56 -32.83
CA PHE A 59 32.96 1.53 -32.06
C PHE A 59 33.83 2.79 -32.27
N ARG A 60 33.27 3.97 -31.99
CA ARG A 60 34.02 5.24 -31.76
C ARG A 60 33.24 6.16 -30.82
N PHE A 61 33.52 6.07 -29.52
CA PHE A 61 33.09 7.08 -28.54
C PHE A 61 34.14 8.22 -28.47
N PRO A 62 33.72 9.48 -28.26
CA PRO A 62 34.64 10.61 -28.14
C PRO A 62 35.40 10.55 -26.80
N LYS A 63 36.69 10.90 -26.81
CA LYS A 63 37.43 11.17 -25.57
C LYS A 63 36.90 12.47 -24.94
N MET A 64 36.12 12.36 -23.86
CA MET A 64 35.83 13.48 -22.97
C MET A 64 36.73 13.42 -21.73
N SER A 65 37.53 14.46 -21.54
CA SER A 65 38.44 14.62 -20.40
C SER A 65 37.71 15.28 -19.24
N GLY A 66 37.48 14.56 -18.14
CA GLY A 66 36.84 15.12 -16.95
C GLY A 66 36.66 14.12 -15.80
N ASN A 67 37.67 13.99 -14.94
CA ASN A 67 37.61 13.07 -13.79
C ASN A 67 36.70 13.59 -12.66
N LYS A 68 35.39 13.31 -12.76
CA LYS A 68 34.48 13.23 -11.61
C LYS A 68 33.62 11.95 -11.71
N LEU A 69 34.07 10.90 -11.02
CA LEU A 69 33.31 9.66 -10.86
C LEU A 69 32.02 9.92 -10.05
N LEU A 70 30.88 9.45 -10.54
CA LEU A 70 29.57 9.71 -9.94
C LEU A 70 29.41 8.96 -8.61
N MET A 71 28.98 9.69 -7.57
CA MET A 71 28.91 9.17 -6.19
C MET A 71 27.53 8.59 -5.84
N LYS A 72 26.45 9.25 -6.26
CA LYS A 72 25.04 8.84 -6.16
C LYS A 72 24.22 9.44 -7.32
N PRO A 73 23.01 8.91 -7.63
CA PRO A 73 22.06 9.58 -8.49
C PRO A 73 21.59 10.90 -7.83
N PRO A 74 21.67 12.07 -8.50
CA PRO A 74 21.14 13.32 -7.96
C PRO A 74 19.61 13.33 -7.87
N ASN A 75 19.10 13.95 -6.80
CA ASN A 75 17.68 14.14 -6.56
C ASN A 75 17.14 15.39 -7.27
N VAL A 76 15.89 15.32 -7.71
CA VAL A 76 15.03 16.47 -7.99
C VAL A 76 13.90 16.44 -6.97
N LEU A 77 13.88 17.42 -6.08
CA LEU A 77 12.92 17.48 -4.98
C LEU A 77 11.74 18.37 -5.35
N VAL A 78 10.53 17.95 -4.98
CA VAL A 78 9.28 18.70 -5.22
C VAL A 78 8.62 19.01 -3.87
N TYR A 79 8.49 20.30 -3.55
CA TYR A 79 7.75 20.76 -2.37
C TYR A 79 6.36 21.26 -2.79
N ILE A 80 5.30 20.59 -2.32
CA ILE A 80 3.90 20.94 -2.65
C ILE A 80 3.13 21.63 -1.51
N GLY A 81 3.70 21.72 -0.30
CA GLY A 81 2.99 22.12 0.91
C GLY A 81 2.07 21.00 1.43
N GLU A 82 0.98 21.35 2.12
CA GLU A 82 0.00 20.39 2.66
C GLU A 82 -1.10 20.02 1.63
N LYS A 83 -0.70 19.77 0.37
CA LYS A 83 -1.61 19.49 -0.76
C LYS A 83 -1.74 17.98 -1.04
N GLU A 84 -2.76 17.58 -1.82
CA GLU A 84 -2.99 16.16 -2.16
C GLU A 84 -1.80 15.48 -2.84
N GLN A 85 -1.50 14.24 -2.45
CA GLN A 85 -0.49 13.35 -3.08
C GLN A 85 -0.64 13.23 -4.61
N ARG A 86 -1.88 13.36 -5.13
CA ARG A 86 -2.19 13.37 -6.57
C ARG A 86 -1.45 14.49 -7.32
N LEU A 87 -1.23 15.63 -6.66
CA LEU A 87 -0.54 16.78 -7.22
C LEU A 87 0.96 16.50 -7.39
N PHE A 88 1.61 15.96 -6.35
CA PHE A 88 3.00 15.48 -6.46
C PHE A 88 3.13 14.44 -7.59
N ASN A 89 2.22 13.47 -7.65
CA ASN A 89 2.25 12.43 -8.69
C ASN A 89 2.15 13.01 -10.11
N ASN A 90 1.34 14.05 -10.34
CA ASN A 90 1.26 14.73 -11.65
C ASN A 90 2.57 15.45 -12.00
N ILE A 91 3.09 16.26 -11.07
CA ILE A 91 4.34 17.01 -11.24
C ILE A 91 5.52 16.04 -11.47
N ALA A 92 5.61 14.97 -10.68
CA ALA A 92 6.68 13.98 -10.79
C ALA A 92 6.62 13.21 -12.11
N VAL A 93 5.43 12.81 -12.58
CA VAL A 93 5.26 12.19 -13.91
C VAL A 93 5.71 13.15 -15.01
N ASN A 94 5.36 14.44 -14.94
CA ASN A 94 5.74 15.42 -15.96
C ASN A 94 7.22 15.79 -15.93
N LEU A 95 7.86 15.87 -14.75
CA LEU A 95 9.31 16.00 -14.63
C LEU A 95 10.03 14.76 -15.21
N MET A 96 9.55 13.56 -14.94
CA MET A 96 10.11 12.30 -15.48
C MET A 96 9.89 12.12 -16.99
N LYS A 97 8.92 12.82 -17.62
CA LYS A 97 8.78 12.91 -19.09
C LYS A 97 9.86 13.81 -19.74
N CYS A 98 10.54 14.66 -18.96
CA CYS A 98 11.54 15.61 -19.43
C CYS A 98 12.98 15.24 -19.05
N LEU A 99 13.21 14.71 -17.84
CA LEU A 99 14.53 14.41 -17.28
C LEU A 99 15.11 13.08 -17.80
N ASN A 100 16.44 12.94 -17.85
CA ASN A 100 17.07 11.63 -18.04
C ASN A 100 16.80 10.73 -16.82
N LYS A 101 15.86 9.79 -16.98
CA LYS A 101 15.45 8.78 -16.00
C LYS A 101 16.56 7.84 -15.52
N ASN A 102 17.66 7.72 -16.27
CA ASN A 102 18.83 6.91 -15.90
C ASN A 102 19.80 7.67 -14.99
N LYS A 103 19.51 8.94 -14.68
CA LYS A 103 20.38 9.86 -13.94
C LYS A 103 19.73 10.50 -12.73
N TYR A 104 18.50 11.01 -12.87
CA TYR A 104 17.80 11.75 -11.80
C TYR A 104 16.69 10.92 -11.15
N VAL A 105 16.49 11.10 -9.85
CA VAL A 105 15.32 10.58 -9.12
C VAL A 105 14.44 11.75 -8.67
N VAL A 106 13.14 11.68 -8.96
CA VAL A 106 12.17 12.66 -8.45
C VAL A 106 11.53 12.16 -7.15
N TYR A 107 11.63 12.97 -6.09
CA TYR A 107 11.02 12.74 -4.78
C TYR A 107 10.20 13.95 -4.33
N GLU A 108 9.26 13.71 -3.42
CA GLU A 108 8.60 14.75 -2.65
C GLU A 108 9.50 15.18 -1.49
N LEU A 109 9.44 16.45 -1.12
CA LEU A 109 10.06 16.98 0.10
C LEU A 109 8.94 17.36 1.07
N LYS A 110 8.70 16.52 2.08
CA LYS A 110 7.63 16.72 3.09
C LYS A 110 8.00 17.87 4.03
N LYS A 111 7.01 18.54 4.63
CA LYS A 111 7.18 19.73 5.49
C LYS A 111 8.18 19.53 6.64
N SER A 112 8.15 18.39 7.35
CA SER A 112 9.13 18.05 8.39
C SER A 112 10.56 17.98 7.85
N GLN A 113 10.73 17.29 6.72
CA GLN A 113 12.01 17.05 6.07
C GLN A 113 12.72 18.33 5.62
N VAL A 114 12.01 19.46 5.42
CA VAL A 114 12.65 20.75 5.06
C VAL A 114 13.52 21.29 6.21
N LEU A 115 13.07 21.09 7.45
CA LEU A 115 13.75 21.58 8.67
C LEU A 115 14.78 20.58 9.21
N GLU A 116 14.73 19.34 8.74
CA GLU A 116 15.66 18.26 9.08
C GLU A 116 16.84 18.20 8.09
N SER A 117 17.97 17.60 8.50
CA SER A 117 19.11 17.34 7.60
C SER A 117 19.18 15.86 7.21
N PRO A 118 19.68 15.49 6.01
CA PRO A 118 20.44 16.31 5.06
C PRO A 118 19.83 16.30 3.63
N TRP A 119 18.70 16.97 3.38
CA TRP A 119 18.08 16.99 2.04
C TRP A 119 18.85 17.77 0.98
N LYS A 120 19.70 18.72 1.39
CA LYS A 120 20.39 19.67 0.50
C LYS A 120 21.51 19.03 -0.33
N GLU A 121 22.30 18.12 0.28
CA GLU A 121 23.59 17.65 -0.25
C GLU A 121 23.55 16.97 -1.63
N ASN A 122 22.45 16.26 -1.94
CA ASN A 122 22.31 15.47 -3.18
C ASN A 122 21.26 16.07 -4.15
N THR A 123 20.83 17.31 -3.94
CA THR A 123 19.71 17.91 -4.69
C THR A 123 20.21 18.76 -5.85
N ALA A 124 19.93 18.31 -7.08
CA ALA A 124 20.29 19.02 -8.31
C ALA A 124 19.26 20.08 -8.73
N LEU A 125 18.03 20.00 -8.22
CA LEU A 125 16.96 20.97 -8.43
C LEU A 125 15.91 20.84 -7.33
N LEU A 126 15.51 21.98 -6.74
CA LEU A 126 14.30 22.10 -5.94
C LEU A 126 13.19 22.72 -6.79
N VAL A 127 12.03 22.06 -6.84
CA VAL A 127 10.82 22.50 -7.54
C VAL A 127 9.77 22.87 -6.49
N MET A 128 9.28 24.10 -6.54
CA MET A 128 8.35 24.65 -5.54
C MET A 128 6.96 24.83 -6.16
N PHE A 129 5.94 24.26 -5.51
CA PHE A 129 4.57 24.19 -6.03
C PHE A 129 3.48 24.43 -4.95
N SER A 130 3.84 24.99 -3.79
CA SER A 130 2.82 25.49 -2.85
C SER A 130 2.30 26.86 -3.31
N GLU A 131 1.07 27.23 -2.94
CA GLU A 131 0.61 28.62 -3.10
C GLU A 131 1.10 29.48 -1.92
N GLU A 132 1.17 28.89 -0.73
CA GLU A 132 1.63 29.51 0.50
C GLU A 132 2.75 28.66 1.11
N ILE A 133 3.84 29.33 1.48
CA ILE A 133 5.06 28.78 2.05
C ILE A 133 5.35 29.56 3.33
N GLU A 134 5.61 28.83 4.41
CA GLU A 134 5.87 29.39 5.73
C GLU A 134 7.26 30.08 5.79
N PRO A 135 7.46 31.13 6.61
CA PRO A 135 8.68 31.93 6.58
C PRO A 135 9.98 31.13 6.84
N ASN A 136 9.93 30.18 7.78
CA ASN A 136 11.00 29.22 8.11
C ASN A 136 11.32 28.25 6.96
N ILE A 137 10.29 27.78 6.24
CA ILE A 137 10.43 26.91 5.07
C ILE A 137 11.06 27.71 3.91
N ALA A 138 10.59 28.94 3.69
CA ALA A 138 11.17 29.85 2.70
C ALA A 138 12.63 30.24 3.04
N GLU A 139 12.97 30.38 4.32
CA GLU A 139 14.36 30.60 4.79
C GLU A 139 15.27 29.41 4.48
N ALA A 140 14.83 28.18 4.78
CA ALA A 140 15.58 26.96 4.43
C ALA A 140 15.79 26.79 2.90
N PHE A 141 14.86 27.30 2.09
CA PHE A 141 15.00 27.33 0.62
C PHE A 141 15.90 28.48 0.12
N ARG A 142 15.92 29.64 0.79
CA ARG A 142 16.87 30.72 0.49
C ARG A 142 18.32 30.29 0.79
N ASP A 143 18.57 29.66 1.92
CA ASP A 143 19.88 29.09 2.26
C ASP A 143 20.34 28.03 1.22
N PHE A 144 19.43 27.17 0.75
CA PHE A 144 19.76 26.25 -0.34
C PHE A 144 20.14 26.98 -1.64
N LEU A 145 19.42 28.05 -2.01
CA LEU A 145 19.74 28.85 -3.19
C LEU A 145 21.08 29.58 -3.06
N GLU A 146 21.42 30.11 -1.89
CA GLU A 146 22.68 30.82 -1.64
C GLU A 146 23.88 29.86 -1.69
N ASN A 147 23.73 28.63 -1.19
CA ASN A 147 24.74 27.55 -1.24
C ASN A 147 24.78 26.81 -2.59
N ALA A 148 24.84 27.56 -3.70
CA ALA A 148 24.92 27.05 -5.09
C ALA A 148 23.75 26.19 -5.56
N GLY A 149 22.59 26.26 -4.90
CA GLY A 149 21.38 25.55 -5.29
C GLY A 149 20.75 26.06 -6.60
N LYS A 150 19.79 25.26 -7.08
CA LYS A 150 18.95 25.58 -8.24
C LYS A 150 17.50 25.46 -7.84
N ILE A 151 16.70 26.49 -8.11
CA ILE A 151 15.29 26.56 -7.75
C ILE A 151 14.42 26.90 -8.95
N LEU A 152 13.33 26.15 -9.11
CA LEU A 152 12.26 26.38 -10.08
C LEU A 152 10.92 26.58 -9.33
N VAL A 153 10.43 27.81 -9.30
CA VAL A 153 9.21 28.20 -8.57
C VAL A 153 8.01 28.27 -9.52
N PHE A 154 6.91 27.60 -9.15
CA PHE A 154 5.64 27.64 -9.86
C PHE A 154 4.55 28.24 -8.98
N CYS A 155 4.19 29.50 -9.26
CA CYS A 155 3.05 30.18 -8.63
C CYS A 155 3.01 30.11 -7.09
N SER A 156 4.10 30.50 -6.43
CA SER A 156 4.26 30.51 -4.97
C SER A 156 4.56 31.91 -4.44
N ASN A 157 4.21 32.17 -3.17
CA ASN A 157 4.61 33.36 -2.39
C ASN A 157 6.12 33.41 -2.03
N PHE A 158 7.02 32.98 -2.92
CA PHE A 158 8.46 32.97 -2.63
C PHE A 158 9.12 34.32 -2.96
N ASP A 159 9.82 34.88 -1.98
CA ASP A 159 10.59 36.12 -2.09
C ASP A 159 12.07 35.90 -1.74
N HIS A 160 12.95 36.72 -2.32
CA HIS A 160 14.37 36.67 -2.01
C HIS A 160 15.05 38.01 -2.32
N ALA A 161 15.20 38.84 -1.29
CA ALA A 161 15.80 40.17 -1.39
C ALA A 161 17.20 40.16 -2.02
N ASN A 162 18.06 39.20 -1.65
CA ASN A 162 19.44 39.10 -2.15
C ASN A 162 19.54 38.79 -3.65
N ALA A 163 18.50 38.22 -4.27
CA ALA A 163 18.39 38.04 -5.72
C ALA A 163 17.45 39.06 -6.39
N GLY A 164 16.95 40.06 -5.65
CA GLY A 164 15.99 41.04 -6.14
C GLY A 164 14.62 40.46 -6.53
N LEU A 165 14.23 39.30 -5.98
CA LEU A 165 12.93 38.69 -6.24
C LEU A 165 11.84 39.27 -5.31
N LYS A 166 10.81 39.84 -5.91
CA LYS A 166 9.55 40.24 -5.26
C LYS A 166 8.37 39.63 -6.02
N PHE A 167 7.28 39.29 -5.33
CA PHE A 167 6.04 38.82 -5.95
C PHE A 167 4.89 39.82 -5.72
N ASN A 168 3.89 39.79 -6.59
CA ASN A 168 2.62 40.51 -6.44
C ASN A 168 1.45 39.55 -6.65
N VAL A 169 0.44 39.63 -5.78
CA VAL A 169 -0.78 38.82 -5.86
C VAL A 169 -1.68 39.30 -6.99
N ILE A 170 -2.23 38.37 -7.76
CA ILE A 170 -3.22 38.59 -8.82
C ILE A 170 -4.49 37.81 -8.47
N SER A 171 -5.66 38.45 -8.62
CA SER A 171 -6.97 37.84 -8.33
C SER A 171 -7.41 36.80 -9.35
N ASP A 172 -6.98 36.95 -10.60
CA ASP A 172 -7.58 36.30 -11.75
C ASP A 172 -6.70 35.13 -12.24
N CYS A 173 -6.92 33.93 -11.69
CA CYS A 173 -6.30 32.69 -12.16
C CYS A 173 -6.90 32.24 -13.50
N THR A 174 -6.39 32.78 -14.61
CA THR A 174 -6.91 32.57 -15.97
C THR A 174 -6.03 31.66 -16.83
N LEU A 175 -6.60 31.16 -17.94
CA LEU A 175 -5.83 30.54 -19.02
C LEU A 175 -5.23 31.64 -19.89
N VAL A 176 -3.90 31.67 -20.03
CA VAL A 176 -3.15 32.67 -20.81
C VAL A 176 -2.33 32.01 -21.90
N LYS A 177 -2.03 32.74 -22.99
CA LYS A 177 -1.28 32.21 -24.13
C LYS A 177 0.19 32.62 -24.04
N ILE A 178 1.05 31.65 -23.80
CA ILE A 178 2.47 31.88 -23.56
C ILE A 178 3.30 31.72 -24.83
N ASN A 179 4.20 32.67 -25.04
CA ASN A 179 5.16 32.73 -26.13
C ASN A 179 6.57 32.47 -25.58
N TYR A 180 7.23 31.40 -26.03
CA TYR A 180 8.57 30.96 -25.60
C TYR A 180 9.41 30.56 -26.81
N LYS A 181 10.47 31.33 -27.10
CA LYS A 181 11.36 31.15 -28.26
C LYS A 181 10.56 31.12 -29.58
N THR A 182 10.41 29.94 -30.19
CA THR A 182 9.67 29.70 -31.44
C THR A 182 8.32 29.00 -31.22
N MET A 183 7.94 28.74 -29.96
CA MET A 183 6.63 28.22 -29.60
C MET A 183 5.72 29.39 -29.22
N PHE A 184 4.69 29.62 -30.03
CA PHE A 184 3.72 30.69 -29.86
C PHE A 184 2.36 30.12 -29.44
N ASP A 185 1.52 30.97 -28.84
CA ASP A 185 0.14 30.65 -28.43
C ASP A 185 0.02 29.34 -27.62
N VAL A 186 0.89 29.11 -26.63
CA VAL A 186 0.82 27.90 -25.79
C VAL A 186 -0.11 28.16 -24.59
N PRO A 187 -1.31 27.55 -24.52
CA PRO A 187 -2.25 27.79 -23.43
C PRO A 187 -1.73 27.21 -22.12
N LEU A 188 -1.59 28.04 -21.08
CA LEU A 188 -1.14 27.65 -19.74
C LEU A 188 -1.95 28.39 -18.67
N TYR A 189 -2.20 27.74 -17.53
CA TYR A 189 -2.85 28.40 -16.41
C TYR A 189 -1.89 29.34 -15.69
N ARG A 190 -2.32 30.59 -15.50
CA ARG A 190 -1.74 31.58 -14.60
C ARG A 190 -2.19 31.30 -13.17
N GLY A 191 -1.24 31.27 -12.23
CA GLY A 191 -1.54 31.19 -10.80
C GLY A 191 -1.60 32.55 -10.12
N LYS A 192 -1.86 32.56 -8.82
CA LYS A 192 -2.10 33.76 -7.98
C LYS A 192 -0.94 34.76 -7.89
N TYR A 193 0.24 34.47 -8.44
CA TYR A 193 1.45 35.27 -8.25
C TYR A 193 2.13 35.64 -9.55
N SER A 194 2.40 36.94 -9.72
CA SER A 194 3.37 37.47 -10.68
C SER A 194 4.67 37.84 -9.95
N TYR A 195 5.77 37.94 -10.68
CA TYR A 195 7.09 38.22 -10.11
C TYR A 195 7.75 39.39 -10.82
N SER A 196 8.46 40.22 -10.05
CA SER A 196 9.43 41.18 -10.54
C SER A 196 10.80 40.76 -10.02
N LEU A 197 11.79 40.65 -10.91
CA LEU A 197 13.11 40.11 -10.61
C LEU A 197 14.18 41.04 -11.19
N GLU A 198 14.99 41.64 -10.33
CA GLU A 198 16.03 42.58 -10.73
C GLU A 198 17.15 41.86 -11.51
N ASN A 199 17.72 42.52 -12.53
CA ASN A 199 18.70 41.95 -13.47
C ASN A 199 18.27 40.64 -14.18
N SER A 200 16.97 40.40 -14.33
CA SER A 200 16.45 39.13 -14.88
C SER A 200 16.46 39.03 -16.41
N LYS A 201 16.62 37.79 -16.89
CA LYS A 201 16.34 37.38 -18.27
C LYS A 201 14.89 36.93 -18.35
N CYS A 202 14.07 37.63 -19.14
CA CYS A 202 12.75 37.15 -19.52
C CYS A 202 12.88 35.94 -20.46
N LEU A 203 12.24 34.82 -20.11
CA LEU A 203 12.24 33.59 -20.90
C LEU A 203 10.96 33.43 -21.73
N ALA A 204 9.82 33.88 -21.21
CA ALA A 204 8.52 33.82 -21.89
C ALA A 204 7.61 34.99 -21.51
N THR A 205 6.76 35.42 -22.43
CA THR A 205 5.69 36.41 -22.19
C THR A 205 4.31 35.79 -22.42
N ASP A 206 3.26 36.43 -21.94
CA ASP A 206 1.89 36.17 -22.40
C ASP A 206 1.57 36.89 -23.74
N ASP A 207 0.30 36.82 -24.12
CA ASP A 207 -0.33 37.48 -25.25
C ASP A 207 -0.57 38.99 -25.05
N GLU A 208 -0.43 39.50 -23.82
CA GLU A 208 -0.37 40.93 -23.50
C GLU A 208 1.08 41.48 -23.47
N GLY A 209 2.08 40.62 -23.72
CA GLY A 209 3.51 40.95 -23.69
C GLY A 209 4.13 41.02 -22.29
N LYS A 210 3.40 40.66 -21.23
CA LYS A 210 3.89 40.64 -19.84
C LYS A 210 4.76 39.41 -19.59
N SER A 211 5.88 39.57 -18.89
CA SER A 211 6.78 38.47 -18.56
C SER A 211 6.12 37.44 -17.63
N CYS A 212 6.11 36.18 -18.05
CA CYS A 212 5.51 35.06 -17.30
C CYS A 212 6.54 34.09 -16.72
N ILE A 213 7.72 34.02 -17.33
CA ILE A 213 8.83 33.20 -16.85
C ILE A 213 10.08 34.07 -16.83
N LEU A 214 10.67 34.24 -15.64
CA LEU A 214 11.87 35.02 -15.41
C LEU A 214 12.99 34.14 -14.86
N LYS A 215 14.23 34.42 -15.26
CA LYS A 215 15.44 33.79 -14.73
C LYS A 215 16.38 34.85 -14.15
N SER A 216 16.93 34.58 -12.97
CA SER A 216 18.14 35.21 -12.46
C SER A 216 19.26 34.17 -12.31
N THR A 217 20.50 34.62 -12.38
CA THR A 217 21.68 33.75 -12.20
C THR A 217 22.78 34.58 -11.56
N HIS A 218 23.25 34.14 -10.40
CA HIS A 218 24.30 34.82 -9.65
C HIS A 218 25.37 33.78 -9.27
N ASN A 219 26.60 33.97 -9.73
CA ASN A 219 27.67 32.96 -9.67
C ASN A 219 27.21 31.59 -10.23
N THR A 220 27.03 30.60 -9.36
CA THR A 220 26.59 29.23 -9.65
C THR A 220 25.09 29.01 -9.49
N ASN A 221 24.38 29.99 -8.94
CA ASN A 221 23.08 29.84 -8.33
C ASN A 221 22.01 30.26 -9.36
N THR A 222 21.05 29.38 -9.66
CA THR A 222 20.03 29.64 -10.68
C THR A 222 18.64 29.61 -10.09
N LEU A 223 17.94 30.74 -10.21
CA LEU A 223 16.55 30.91 -9.79
C LEU A 223 15.69 31.17 -11.02
N ILE A 224 14.69 30.33 -11.26
CA ILE A 224 13.67 30.53 -12.27
C ILE A 224 12.30 30.59 -11.59
N VAL A 225 11.56 31.65 -11.88
CA VAL A 225 10.20 31.87 -11.36
C VAL A 225 9.20 31.89 -12.52
N SER A 226 8.10 31.17 -12.35
CA SER A 226 7.05 31.02 -13.36
C SER A 226 5.70 31.38 -12.74
N SER A 227 5.02 32.38 -13.32
CA SER A 227 3.64 32.73 -12.97
C SER A 227 2.61 31.82 -13.66
N VAL A 228 3.08 30.82 -14.40
CA VAL A 228 2.27 29.81 -15.09
C VAL A 228 2.69 28.39 -14.74
N HIS A 229 1.74 27.46 -14.71
CA HIS A 229 1.99 26.07 -14.33
C HIS A 229 2.48 25.21 -15.50
N LEU A 230 3.80 25.09 -15.68
CA LEU A 230 4.38 24.18 -16.71
C LEU A 230 4.30 22.70 -16.33
N ALA A 231 4.34 22.38 -15.04
CA ALA A 231 4.47 21.02 -14.55
C ALA A 231 3.13 20.25 -14.39
N LEU A 232 1.98 20.91 -14.53
CA LEU A 232 0.66 20.27 -14.50
C LEU A 232 0.12 20.00 -15.89
N ASP A 233 -0.68 18.95 -16.03
CA ASP A 233 -1.41 18.66 -17.27
C ASP A 233 -2.50 19.68 -17.58
N SER A 234 -2.71 19.96 -18.86
CA SER A 234 -3.72 20.91 -19.35
C SER A 234 -5.17 20.43 -19.18
N SER A 235 -5.39 19.27 -18.54
CA SER A 235 -6.66 18.52 -18.45
C SER A 235 -7.74 19.15 -17.54
N ILE A 236 -7.50 20.37 -17.05
CA ILE A 236 -8.52 21.23 -16.42
C ILE A 236 -9.33 21.98 -17.51
N VAL A 237 -8.85 22.04 -18.77
CA VAL A 237 -9.57 22.57 -19.93
C VAL A 237 -10.09 21.43 -20.81
N GLU A 238 -11.29 21.58 -21.41
CA GLU A 238 -11.67 20.75 -22.55
C GLU A 238 -10.84 21.11 -23.81
N ASP A 239 -10.54 20.12 -24.65
CA ASP A 239 -9.84 20.18 -25.96
C ASP A 239 -8.28 20.29 -26.01
N ALA A 240 -7.56 20.35 -24.90
CA ALA A 240 -6.09 20.63 -24.88
C ALA A 240 -5.10 19.48 -25.25
N GLN A 241 -5.46 18.49 -26.09
CA GLN A 241 -4.58 17.33 -26.37
C GLN A 241 -3.29 17.65 -27.16
N GLN A 242 -3.23 18.76 -27.88
CA GLN A 242 -2.07 19.08 -28.74
C GLN A 242 -1.05 20.02 -28.07
N ASP A 243 -1.42 20.65 -26.95
CA ASP A 243 -0.62 21.68 -26.29
C ASP A 243 0.24 21.15 -25.13
N ASP A 244 -0.13 20.02 -24.52
CA ASP A 244 0.71 19.33 -23.53
C ASP A 244 2.11 19.00 -24.07
N VAL A 245 2.23 18.71 -25.37
CA VAL A 245 3.53 18.46 -26.02
C VAL A 245 4.38 19.74 -26.07
N LYS A 246 3.78 20.91 -26.36
CA LYS A 246 4.46 22.21 -26.34
C LYS A 246 4.87 22.57 -24.91
N ARG A 247 3.96 22.42 -23.94
CA ARG A 247 4.21 22.64 -22.50
C ARG A 247 5.41 21.83 -21.99
N LEU A 248 5.43 20.52 -22.27
CA LEU A 248 6.53 19.64 -21.88
C LEU A 248 7.84 19.96 -22.61
N LEU A 249 7.78 20.49 -23.85
CA LEU A 249 8.97 20.98 -24.56
C LEU A 249 9.50 22.29 -23.96
N ILE A 250 8.64 23.23 -23.54
CA ILE A 250 9.06 24.43 -22.78
C ILE A 250 9.72 24.01 -21.46
N LEU A 251 9.08 23.12 -20.69
CA LEU A 251 9.62 22.59 -19.44
C LEU A 251 10.97 21.90 -19.65
N LYS A 252 11.10 21.04 -20.67
CA LYS A 252 12.35 20.37 -21.03
C LYS A 252 13.46 21.38 -21.37
N ASN A 253 13.16 22.38 -22.18
CA ASN A 253 14.12 23.38 -22.62
C ASN A 253 14.58 24.27 -21.45
N ILE A 254 13.72 24.56 -20.47
CA ILE A 254 14.08 25.25 -19.24
C ILE A 254 14.97 24.36 -18.35
N LEU A 255 14.62 23.08 -18.16
CA LEU A 255 15.42 22.12 -17.39
C LEU A 255 16.82 21.93 -18.00
N ASN A 256 16.94 21.89 -19.32
CA ASN A 256 18.21 21.71 -20.03
C ASN A 256 18.99 23.01 -20.17
N GLU A 257 18.52 23.93 -21.01
CA GLU A 257 19.30 25.09 -21.46
C GLU A 257 19.46 26.14 -20.36
N GLU A 258 18.49 26.25 -19.45
CA GLU A 258 18.46 27.31 -18.45
C GLU A 258 18.88 26.84 -17.05
N LEU A 259 18.63 25.57 -16.69
CA LEU A 259 19.03 24.97 -15.39
C LEU A 259 20.20 23.97 -15.51
N GLY A 260 20.56 23.49 -16.70
CA GLY A 260 21.69 22.58 -16.90
C GLY A 260 21.47 21.15 -16.37
N LEU A 261 20.24 20.63 -16.43
CA LEU A 261 19.94 19.22 -16.18
C LEU A 261 19.97 18.43 -17.50
N GLU A 262 20.30 17.13 -17.41
CA GLU A 262 20.28 16.24 -18.57
C GLU A 262 18.86 15.76 -18.85
N THR A 263 18.38 15.96 -20.08
CA THR A 263 16.95 15.81 -20.41
C THR A 263 16.72 14.96 -21.65
N ASP A 264 15.84 13.96 -21.54
CA ASP A 264 15.61 12.98 -22.59
C ASP A 264 14.12 12.79 -22.88
N PHE A 265 13.77 12.55 -24.14
CA PHE A 265 12.42 12.10 -24.52
C PHE A 265 12.41 10.57 -24.71
N VAL A 266 12.91 9.85 -23.71
CA VAL A 266 12.94 8.39 -23.71
C VAL A 266 11.60 7.87 -23.19
N LYS A 267 10.75 7.35 -24.08
CA LYS A 267 9.53 6.63 -23.68
C LYS A 267 9.92 5.49 -22.72
N ILE A 268 9.15 5.33 -21.65
CA ILE A 268 9.36 4.24 -20.69
C ILE A 268 9.06 2.91 -21.44
N PRO A 269 10.00 1.94 -21.47
CA PRO A 269 9.82 0.71 -22.22
C PRO A 269 8.83 -0.21 -21.51
N ALA A 270 7.82 -0.69 -22.22
CA ALA A 270 6.83 -1.62 -21.68
C ALA A 270 7.50 -2.94 -21.23
N PRO A 271 6.93 -3.66 -20.24
CA PRO A 271 7.48 -4.93 -19.80
C PRO A 271 7.39 -5.94 -20.94
N THR A 272 8.42 -6.77 -21.07
CA THR A 272 8.49 -7.82 -22.08
C THR A 272 8.11 -9.17 -21.48
N PRO A 273 7.65 -10.15 -22.28
CA PRO A 273 7.67 -11.56 -21.88
C PRO A 273 9.03 -11.97 -21.29
N GLY A 274 9.00 -12.85 -20.30
CA GLY A 274 10.19 -13.46 -19.72
C GLY A 274 10.43 -14.86 -20.29
N CYS A 275 11.62 -15.40 -20.08
CA CYS A 275 12.00 -16.77 -20.44
C CYS A 275 12.53 -17.55 -19.22
N ILE A 276 12.14 -18.82 -19.11
CA ILE A 276 12.74 -19.77 -18.16
C ILE A 276 13.98 -20.40 -18.80
N LEU A 277 15.12 -20.29 -18.12
CA LEU A 277 16.42 -20.79 -18.55
C LEU A 277 16.99 -21.77 -17.50
N VAL A 278 17.54 -22.88 -17.98
CA VAL A 278 18.23 -23.91 -17.16
C VAL A 278 19.42 -24.47 -17.94
N ASP A 279 20.41 -25.02 -17.23
CA ASP A 279 21.57 -25.71 -17.84
C ASP A 279 21.27 -27.19 -18.17
N ASN A 280 20.36 -27.82 -17.41
CA ASN A 280 20.02 -29.23 -17.55
C ASN A 280 18.66 -29.40 -18.26
N GLU A 281 18.71 -29.90 -19.50
CA GLU A 281 17.51 -30.18 -20.31
C GLU A 281 16.53 -31.15 -19.65
N GLU A 282 16.95 -32.09 -18.78
CA GLU A 282 16.02 -32.97 -18.07
C GLU A 282 15.17 -32.27 -17.01
N LEU A 283 15.60 -31.09 -16.52
CA LEU A 283 14.79 -30.27 -15.63
C LEU A 283 13.70 -29.54 -16.42
N LEU A 284 13.95 -29.21 -17.69
CA LEU A 284 13.07 -28.37 -18.49
C LEU A 284 11.67 -28.98 -18.68
N PRO A 285 11.46 -30.27 -19.04
CA PRO A 285 10.12 -30.88 -19.08
C PRO A 285 9.43 -30.95 -17.71
N LYS A 286 10.18 -31.19 -16.63
CA LYS A 286 9.65 -31.32 -15.25
C LYS A 286 9.13 -29.96 -14.77
N LEU A 287 9.94 -28.91 -14.98
CA LEU A 287 9.57 -27.51 -14.72
C LEU A 287 8.44 -27.06 -15.65
N LYS A 288 8.55 -27.34 -16.96
CA LYS A 288 7.54 -26.94 -17.95
C LYS A 288 6.17 -27.54 -17.64
N ASN A 289 6.08 -28.82 -17.29
CA ASN A 289 4.81 -29.42 -16.87
C ASN A 289 4.28 -28.79 -15.58
N LYS A 290 5.10 -28.61 -14.53
CA LYS A 290 4.65 -27.98 -13.27
C LYS A 290 4.19 -26.52 -13.49
N ILE A 291 5.00 -25.71 -14.15
CA ILE A 291 4.74 -24.30 -14.44
C ILE A 291 3.52 -24.15 -15.37
N ILE A 292 3.45 -24.87 -16.49
CA ILE A 292 2.28 -24.80 -17.40
C ILE A 292 1.00 -25.23 -16.69
N THR A 293 1.02 -26.28 -15.86
CA THR A 293 -0.14 -26.65 -15.05
C THR A 293 -0.55 -25.52 -14.10
N GLU A 294 0.38 -24.84 -13.43
CA GLU A 294 0.07 -23.71 -12.54
C GLU A 294 -0.33 -22.41 -13.28
N VAL A 295 0.12 -22.20 -14.53
CA VAL A 295 -0.37 -21.14 -15.42
C VAL A 295 -1.80 -21.43 -15.88
N TYR A 296 -2.07 -22.66 -16.37
CA TYR A 296 -3.42 -23.07 -16.81
C TYR A 296 -4.43 -23.14 -15.67
N LEU A 297 -3.99 -23.40 -14.43
CA LEU A 297 -4.83 -23.34 -13.23
C LEU A 297 -4.91 -21.92 -12.62
N GLY A 298 -4.35 -20.90 -13.27
CA GLY A 298 -4.45 -19.50 -12.84
C GLY A 298 -3.67 -19.15 -11.56
N LYS A 299 -2.79 -20.03 -11.08
CA LYS A 299 -2.01 -19.82 -9.83
C LYS A 299 -0.82 -18.89 -10.01
N LEU A 300 -0.26 -18.82 -11.21
CA LEU A 300 0.83 -17.92 -11.58
C LEU A 300 0.36 -16.48 -11.95
N GLU A 301 -0.90 -16.14 -11.68
CA GLU A 301 -1.47 -14.82 -11.98
C GLU A 301 -1.21 -13.74 -10.90
N LYS A 302 0.05 -13.38 -10.64
CA LYS A 302 0.36 -12.16 -9.86
C LYS A 302 1.40 -11.23 -10.50
N SER A 303 0.98 -9.97 -10.54
CA SER A 303 1.72 -8.71 -10.58
C SER A 303 3.07 -8.58 -11.30
N ILE A 304 3.06 -7.80 -12.37
CA ILE A 304 4.21 -7.07 -12.94
C ILE A 304 3.75 -5.60 -13.11
N ILE A 305 3.92 -4.81 -12.04
CA ILE A 305 3.29 -3.48 -11.86
C ILE A 305 3.93 -2.37 -12.73
N TYR A 306 3.19 -1.85 -13.72
CA TYR A 306 3.72 -0.78 -14.59
C TYR A 306 3.31 0.62 -14.13
N PRO A 307 4.22 1.61 -14.12
CA PRO A 307 3.86 3.02 -13.92
C PRO A 307 3.24 3.55 -15.22
N ASN A 308 1.97 3.93 -15.16
CA ASN A 308 1.23 4.32 -16.35
C ASN A 308 1.54 5.76 -16.80
N GLU A 309 1.23 6.10 -18.06
CA GLU A 309 1.50 7.43 -18.63
C GLU A 309 0.54 8.54 -18.11
N GLN A 310 -0.42 8.18 -17.23
CA GLN A 310 -1.24 9.10 -16.46
C GLN A 310 -0.97 8.94 -14.94
N PRO A 311 -0.89 10.05 -14.18
CA PRO A 311 -0.53 10.02 -12.77
C PRO A 311 -1.68 9.51 -11.89
N GLY A 312 -1.40 8.48 -11.08
CA GLY A 312 -2.26 8.06 -9.97
C GLY A 312 -2.85 6.65 -10.04
N SER A 313 -2.56 5.85 -11.07
CA SER A 313 -2.94 4.43 -11.08
C SER A 313 -1.80 3.51 -11.54
N GLU A 314 -1.34 2.66 -10.61
CA GLU A 314 -0.59 1.47 -10.94
C GLU A 314 -1.50 0.45 -11.64
N VAL A 315 -0.99 -0.22 -12.67
CA VAL A 315 -1.73 -1.29 -13.37
C VAL A 315 -0.83 -2.52 -13.49
N ASP A 316 -1.34 -3.67 -13.07
CA ASP A 316 -0.68 -4.96 -13.27
C ASP A 316 -0.67 -5.34 -14.75
N VAL A 317 0.51 -5.22 -15.38
CA VAL A 317 0.73 -5.64 -16.76
C VAL A 317 1.20 -7.09 -16.74
N LYS A 318 0.24 -8.03 -16.74
CA LYS A 318 0.50 -9.47 -16.91
C LYS A 318 1.29 -9.71 -18.21
N VAL A 319 2.57 -10.03 -18.09
CA VAL A 319 3.40 -10.54 -19.21
C VAL A 319 3.67 -12.04 -19.03
N PRO A 320 3.66 -12.83 -20.11
CA PRO A 320 3.84 -14.27 -20.02
C PRO A 320 5.30 -14.65 -19.73
N LEU A 321 5.46 -15.77 -19.02
CA LEU A 321 6.69 -16.56 -19.02
C LEU A 321 6.62 -17.57 -20.16
N LEU A 322 7.65 -17.58 -21.01
CA LEU A 322 7.84 -18.49 -22.13
C LEU A 322 8.97 -19.48 -21.82
N PHE A 323 9.02 -20.59 -22.55
CA PHE A 323 10.14 -21.54 -22.46
C PHE A 323 11.17 -21.31 -23.56
N GLU A 324 12.37 -21.83 -23.35
CA GLU A 324 13.52 -21.73 -24.26
C GLU A 324 13.16 -21.93 -25.75
N ASN A 325 12.49 -23.03 -26.08
CA ASN A 325 12.11 -23.41 -27.45
C ASN A 325 11.00 -22.53 -28.08
N GLU A 326 10.52 -21.49 -27.38
CA GLU A 326 9.40 -20.62 -27.78
C GLU A 326 9.83 -19.16 -27.99
N PHE A 327 11.13 -18.88 -27.94
CA PHE A 327 11.74 -17.55 -28.04
C PHE A 327 12.76 -17.49 -29.19
N PRO A 328 12.87 -16.38 -29.96
CA PRO A 328 13.97 -16.18 -30.91
C PRO A 328 15.33 -16.05 -30.21
N ASP A 329 16.42 -16.40 -30.92
CA ASP A 329 17.80 -16.44 -30.41
C ASP A 329 18.35 -15.08 -29.93
N ASP A 330 17.70 -13.96 -30.29
CA ASP A 330 18.16 -12.58 -30.05
C ASP A 330 18.08 -12.10 -28.57
N ILE A 331 17.85 -12.98 -27.58
CA ILE A 331 17.73 -12.58 -26.18
C ILE A 331 19.08 -12.17 -25.58
N ALA A 332 19.14 -10.97 -25.01
CA ALA A 332 20.31 -10.44 -24.31
C ALA A 332 20.57 -11.04 -22.90
N PHE A 333 20.62 -12.38 -22.77
CA PHE A 333 21.12 -13.07 -21.58
C PHE A 333 22.11 -14.20 -21.96
N ASN A 334 23.37 -14.04 -21.57
CA ASN A 334 24.46 -14.97 -21.86
C ASN A 334 24.46 -16.16 -20.90
N LYS A 335 23.69 -17.20 -21.25
CA LYS A 335 23.62 -18.47 -20.51
C LYS A 335 24.98 -19.09 -20.24
N THR A 336 25.87 -19.11 -21.22
CA THR A 336 27.20 -19.71 -21.08
C THR A 336 28.03 -18.98 -20.03
N ALA A 337 28.00 -17.64 -20.01
CA ALA A 337 28.68 -16.84 -19.00
C ALA A 337 28.09 -17.05 -17.58
N TYR A 338 26.77 -17.24 -17.48
CA TYR A 338 26.10 -17.54 -16.22
C TYR A 338 26.40 -18.96 -15.71
N PHE A 339 25.94 -20.01 -16.41
CA PHE A 339 25.94 -21.37 -15.89
C PHE A 339 27.35 -21.98 -15.76
N SER A 340 28.30 -21.65 -16.65
CA SER A 340 29.70 -22.11 -16.49
C SER A 340 30.43 -21.53 -15.27
N ASN A 341 29.88 -20.45 -14.68
CA ASN A 341 30.43 -19.80 -13.49
C ASN A 341 29.63 -20.05 -12.21
N LEU A 342 28.39 -20.52 -12.33
CA LEU A 342 27.54 -20.92 -11.20
C LEU A 342 28.07 -22.24 -10.61
N LYS A 343 28.25 -22.33 -9.30
CA LYS A 343 28.70 -23.56 -8.61
C LYS A 343 27.77 -24.02 -7.48
N CYS A 344 26.54 -23.53 -7.51
CA CYS A 344 25.49 -23.84 -6.55
C CYS A 344 24.93 -25.26 -6.73
N LYS A 345 24.24 -25.73 -5.70
CA LYS A 345 23.41 -26.95 -5.73
C LYS A 345 21.92 -26.66 -5.79
N HIS A 346 21.49 -25.51 -5.25
CA HIS A 346 20.08 -25.15 -5.13
C HIS A 346 19.81 -23.73 -5.64
N LEU A 347 20.65 -22.76 -5.29
CA LEU A 347 20.41 -21.35 -5.60
C LEU A 347 20.81 -20.98 -7.04
N GLY A 348 19.91 -20.36 -7.79
CA GLY A 348 20.16 -19.84 -9.14
C GLY A 348 20.18 -20.89 -10.26
N ILE A 349 19.90 -22.17 -9.98
CA ILE A 349 19.92 -23.25 -10.99
C ILE A 349 18.76 -23.17 -11.99
N VAL A 350 17.71 -22.39 -11.66
CA VAL A 350 16.63 -21.97 -12.56
C VAL A 350 16.61 -20.45 -12.61
N VAL A 351 16.65 -19.88 -13.82
CA VAL A 351 16.60 -18.44 -14.06
C VAL A 351 15.30 -18.08 -14.77
N ALA A 352 14.60 -17.06 -14.28
CA ALA A 352 13.49 -16.41 -14.98
C ALA A 352 13.96 -15.03 -15.46
N PHE A 353 14.41 -14.94 -16.71
CA PHE A 353 14.96 -13.70 -17.28
C PHE A 353 13.89 -12.87 -17.99
N PHE A 354 13.89 -11.55 -17.76
CA PHE A 354 13.02 -10.59 -18.42
C PHE A 354 13.85 -9.44 -19.02
N PRO A 355 13.87 -9.24 -20.35
CA PRO A 355 14.59 -8.13 -20.98
C PRO A 355 14.22 -6.75 -20.41
N VAL A 356 12.91 -6.51 -20.20
CA VAL A 356 12.38 -5.37 -19.46
C VAL A 356 11.34 -5.87 -18.46
N LEU A 357 11.56 -5.56 -17.18
CA LEU A 357 10.67 -5.90 -16.08
C LEU A 357 10.23 -4.63 -15.34
N THR A 358 9.27 -4.75 -14.46
CA THR A 358 8.86 -3.65 -13.56
C THR A 358 9.73 -3.64 -12.31
N SER A 359 9.68 -4.72 -11.53
CA SER A 359 10.64 -5.01 -10.46
C SER A 359 10.78 -6.52 -10.25
N THR A 360 12.02 -6.98 -10.12
CA THR A 360 12.39 -8.37 -9.80
C THR A 360 11.78 -8.83 -8.47
N MET A 361 11.71 -7.94 -7.48
CA MET A 361 11.11 -8.18 -6.17
C MET A 361 9.59 -8.40 -6.19
N ILE A 362 8.89 -8.04 -7.28
CA ILE A 362 7.45 -8.29 -7.42
C ILE A 362 7.25 -9.62 -8.18
N ALA A 363 7.96 -9.80 -9.30
CA ALA A 363 7.81 -11.00 -10.14
C ALA A 363 8.27 -12.30 -9.45
N ILE A 364 9.20 -12.23 -8.48
CA ILE A 364 9.62 -13.39 -7.68
C ILE A 364 8.50 -13.94 -6.79
N GLU A 365 7.55 -13.10 -6.34
CA GLU A 365 6.50 -13.51 -5.40
C GLU A 365 5.59 -14.58 -6.02
N SER A 366 5.28 -14.41 -7.31
CA SER A 366 4.53 -15.36 -8.14
C SER A 366 5.27 -16.69 -8.37
N LEU A 367 6.57 -16.74 -8.09
CA LEU A 367 7.45 -17.90 -8.30
C LEU A 367 7.91 -18.54 -6.99
N ARG A 368 7.37 -18.12 -5.83
CA ARG A 368 7.70 -18.62 -4.47
C ARG A 368 7.66 -20.15 -4.32
N GLN A 369 6.84 -20.88 -5.08
CA GLN A 369 6.80 -22.35 -5.06
C GLN A 369 7.95 -23.05 -5.82
N TYR A 370 8.99 -22.31 -6.19
CA TYR A 370 10.21 -22.79 -6.85
C TYR A 370 11.45 -22.31 -6.06
N GLU A 371 11.70 -22.94 -4.91
CA GLU A 371 12.83 -22.57 -4.05
C GLU A 371 14.17 -22.60 -4.80
N GLY A 372 14.99 -21.57 -4.61
CA GLY A 372 16.26 -21.40 -5.31
C GLY A 372 16.15 -20.72 -6.68
N ILE A 373 14.95 -20.42 -7.18
CA ILE A 373 14.78 -19.66 -8.44
C ILE A 373 15.34 -18.23 -8.29
N VAL A 374 15.91 -17.71 -9.38
CA VAL A 374 16.29 -16.31 -9.50
C VAL A 374 15.53 -15.64 -10.63
N VAL A 375 14.86 -14.52 -10.34
CA VAL A 375 14.32 -13.62 -11.36
C VAL A 375 15.38 -12.58 -11.71
N VAL A 376 15.71 -12.44 -13.00
CA VAL A 376 16.70 -11.49 -13.49
C VAL A 376 16.03 -10.52 -14.47
N ALA A 377 16.33 -9.23 -14.36
CA ALA A 377 15.85 -8.20 -15.26
C ALA A 377 17.01 -7.53 -16.01
N GLY A 378 16.92 -7.44 -17.35
CA GLY A 378 17.84 -6.64 -18.15
C GLY A 378 17.67 -5.12 -17.94
N CYS A 379 16.48 -4.71 -17.48
CA CYS A 379 16.11 -3.34 -17.11
C CYS A 379 14.92 -3.39 -16.17
N GLN A 380 14.87 -2.55 -15.11
CA GLN A 380 13.68 -2.41 -14.26
C GLN A 380 13.06 -1.02 -14.40
N VAL A 381 11.75 -0.97 -14.61
CA VAL A 381 10.99 0.27 -14.80
C VAL A 381 10.56 0.91 -13.47
N THR A 382 10.31 0.10 -12.44
CA THR A 382 9.91 0.49 -11.08
C THR A 382 10.78 -0.25 -10.05
N GLY A 383 12.09 -0.30 -10.31
CA GLY A 383 13.07 -0.89 -9.38
C GLY A 383 12.96 -0.26 -7.99
N ARG A 384 12.89 -1.12 -6.95
CA ARG A 384 12.69 -0.71 -5.56
C ARG A 384 14.01 -0.73 -4.77
N GLY A 385 14.18 0.26 -3.91
CA GLY A 385 15.13 0.25 -2.80
C GLY A 385 14.39 0.31 -1.45
N ARG A 386 15.13 0.59 -0.38
CA ARG A 386 14.59 0.78 0.99
C ARG A 386 14.04 2.19 1.16
N SER A 387 13.17 2.40 2.15
CA SER A 387 12.53 3.68 2.51
C SER A 387 11.85 4.34 1.32
N ASP A 388 11.14 3.51 0.54
CA ASP A 388 10.47 3.86 -0.72
C ASP A 388 11.39 4.57 -1.74
N ASN A 389 12.71 4.46 -1.57
CA ASN A 389 13.69 4.95 -2.53
C ASN A 389 13.57 4.17 -3.84
N LYS A 390 13.69 4.89 -4.95
CA LYS A 390 13.62 4.33 -6.30
C LYS A 390 15.02 3.86 -6.72
N TRP A 391 15.12 2.63 -7.22
CA TRP A 391 16.37 2.04 -7.69
C TRP A 391 16.43 2.09 -9.23
N ILE A 392 17.10 3.13 -9.76
CA ILE A 392 17.35 3.31 -11.19
C ILE A 392 18.10 2.07 -11.73
N SER A 393 17.50 1.38 -12.70
CA SER A 393 17.92 0.05 -13.14
C SER A 393 18.07 -0.05 -14.67
N PRO A 394 19.08 0.59 -15.28
CA PRO A 394 19.28 0.60 -16.72
C PRO A 394 19.98 -0.67 -17.20
N VAL A 395 19.98 -0.89 -18.52
CA VAL A 395 20.73 -1.97 -19.17
C VAL A 395 22.21 -1.88 -18.82
N GLY A 396 22.83 -3.02 -18.50
CA GLY A 396 24.19 -3.10 -17.95
C GLY A 396 24.25 -3.15 -16.41
N GLY A 397 23.11 -3.07 -15.72
CA GLY A 397 22.98 -3.46 -14.32
C GLY A 397 22.66 -4.94 -14.16
N ALA A 398 23.35 -5.64 -13.26
CA ALA A 398 22.93 -6.93 -12.75
C ALA A 398 21.82 -6.69 -11.73
N MET A 399 20.57 -6.86 -12.17
CA MET A 399 19.36 -6.60 -11.39
C MET A 399 18.61 -7.93 -11.23
N PHE A 400 18.62 -8.49 -10.03
CA PHE A 400 18.04 -9.82 -9.79
C PHE A 400 17.47 -9.98 -8.40
N THR A 401 16.50 -10.89 -8.25
CA THR A 401 15.99 -11.32 -6.94
C THR A 401 16.02 -12.84 -6.84
N LEU A 402 16.62 -13.35 -5.77
CA LEU A 402 16.59 -14.75 -5.38
C LEU A 402 15.46 -15.01 -4.37
N HIS A 403 14.73 -16.12 -4.50
CA HIS A 403 13.92 -16.69 -3.41
C HIS A 403 14.54 -17.97 -2.86
N PHE A 404 14.55 -18.11 -1.53
CA PHE A 404 14.84 -19.37 -0.85
C PHE A 404 14.18 -19.40 0.54
N SER A 405 14.31 -20.55 1.21
CA SER A 405 13.58 -20.87 2.45
C SER A 405 14.50 -21.40 3.54
N PHE A 406 14.13 -21.16 4.80
CA PHE A 406 14.78 -21.77 5.98
C PHE A 406 13.80 -21.83 7.16
N SER A 407 14.15 -22.57 8.21
CA SER A 407 13.33 -22.61 9.44
C SER A 407 13.70 -21.46 10.38
N LEU A 408 12.69 -20.94 11.10
CA LEU A 408 12.83 -19.98 12.20
C LEU A 408 13.83 -20.46 13.28
N SER A 409 13.90 -21.76 13.55
CA SER A 409 14.82 -22.35 14.53
C SER A 409 16.28 -22.44 14.07
N SER A 410 16.57 -22.17 12.79
CA SER A 410 17.94 -22.19 12.26
C SER A 410 18.73 -20.94 12.65
N GLN A 411 20.08 -20.99 12.56
CA GLN A 411 20.94 -19.87 12.95
C GLN A 411 20.57 -18.57 12.22
N ILE A 412 20.24 -18.67 10.93
CA ILE A 412 19.82 -17.54 10.09
C ILE A 412 18.35 -17.13 10.34
N GLY A 413 17.50 -18.07 10.76
CA GLY A 413 16.11 -17.81 11.18
C GLY A 413 16.02 -16.96 12.45
N GLN A 414 16.91 -17.23 13.41
CA GLN A 414 17.07 -16.43 14.62
C GLN A 414 17.71 -15.05 14.37
N ARG A 415 18.35 -14.83 13.21
CA ARG A 415 19.18 -13.65 12.89
C ARG A 415 18.90 -13.11 11.48
N MET A 416 17.62 -13.02 11.10
CA MET A 416 17.16 -12.65 9.74
C MET A 416 17.78 -11.34 9.22
N SER A 417 18.04 -10.36 10.10
CA SER A 417 18.70 -9.10 9.78
C SER A 417 20.10 -9.26 9.17
N ILE A 418 20.77 -10.39 9.35
CA ILE A 418 22.08 -10.68 8.74
C ILE A 418 21.99 -11.03 7.24
N LEU A 419 20.82 -11.39 6.70
CA LEU A 419 20.65 -11.71 5.27
C LEU A 419 21.14 -10.60 4.34
N GLN A 420 20.89 -9.33 4.68
CA GLN A 420 21.35 -8.17 3.90
C GLN A 420 22.89 -8.06 3.90
N HIS A 421 23.55 -8.48 4.98
CA HIS A 421 25.00 -8.43 5.14
C HIS A 421 25.68 -9.62 4.46
N LEU A 422 25.07 -10.82 4.50
CA LEU A 422 25.51 -11.99 3.74
C LEU A 422 25.41 -11.73 2.22
N ALA A 423 24.30 -11.16 1.75
CA ALA A 423 24.10 -10.85 0.34
C ALA A 423 25.02 -9.72 -0.18
N SER A 424 25.26 -8.68 0.62
CA SER A 424 26.21 -7.63 0.24
C SER A 424 27.66 -8.14 0.24
N LEU A 425 28.03 -8.97 1.22
CA LEU A 425 29.30 -9.68 1.24
C LEU A 425 29.46 -10.62 0.04
N ALA A 426 28.41 -11.33 -0.37
CA ALA A 426 28.45 -12.26 -1.50
C ALA A 426 28.84 -11.56 -2.81
N VAL A 427 28.39 -10.33 -3.06
CA VAL A 427 28.81 -9.56 -4.24
C VAL A 427 30.30 -9.21 -4.17
N VAL A 428 30.73 -8.57 -3.07
CA VAL A 428 32.10 -8.06 -2.93
C VAL A 428 33.11 -9.21 -2.86
N HIS A 429 32.83 -10.23 -2.04
CA HIS A 429 33.69 -11.39 -1.90
C HIS A 429 33.65 -12.28 -3.15
N GLY A 430 32.47 -12.56 -3.74
CA GLY A 430 32.34 -13.40 -4.93
C GLY A 430 33.17 -12.88 -6.12
N ILE A 431 33.26 -11.55 -6.27
CA ILE A 431 34.17 -10.91 -7.24
C ILE A 431 35.63 -11.01 -6.77
N ARG A 432 35.97 -10.49 -5.59
CA ARG A 432 37.38 -10.37 -5.13
C ARG A 432 38.07 -11.72 -4.85
N LYS A 433 37.32 -12.79 -4.62
CA LYS A 433 37.79 -14.18 -4.44
C LYS A 433 38.37 -14.79 -5.73
N LYS A 434 38.04 -14.22 -6.90
CA LYS A 434 38.72 -14.55 -8.17
C LYS A 434 40.12 -13.90 -8.15
N PRO A 435 41.23 -14.65 -8.29
CA PRO A 435 42.58 -14.12 -8.06
C PRO A 435 42.91 -12.82 -8.82
N MET A 436 42.45 -12.72 -10.07
CA MET A 436 42.60 -11.54 -10.94
C MET A 436 41.91 -10.27 -10.42
N TYR A 437 40.78 -10.38 -9.73
CA TYR A 437 39.99 -9.23 -9.24
C TYR A 437 40.26 -8.91 -7.75
N SER A 438 41.12 -9.66 -7.08
CA SER A 438 41.47 -9.49 -5.66
C SER A 438 41.92 -8.07 -5.28
N LYS A 439 42.66 -7.41 -6.19
CA LYS A 439 43.16 -6.03 -6.05
C LYS A 439 42.06 -4.96 -6.15
N LEU A 440 40.89 -5.24 -6.73
CA LEU A 440 39.83 -4.23 -6.93
C LEU A 440 39.26 -3.77 -5.59
N ASP A 441 39.28 -2.47 -5.30
CA ASP A 441 38.86 -1.96 -3.98
C ASP A 441 37.33 -1.82 -3.83
N LEU A 442 36.64 -2.95 -3.94
CA LEU A 442 35.22 -3.09 -3.64
C LEU A 442 35.04 -3.26 -2.11
N ARG A 443 34.07 -2.53 -1.57
CA ARG A 443 33.85 -2.26 -0.15
C ARG A 443 32.38 -2.32 0.25
N LEU A 444 32.13 -2.46 1.55
CA LEU A 444 30.83 -2.60 2.18
C LEU A 444 30.54 -1.39 3.08
N LYS A 445 29.43 -0.71 2.83
CA LYS A 445 28.87 0.33 3.70
C LYS A 445 27.65 -0.23 4.43
N TRP A 446 27.55 0.04 5.73
CA TRP A 446 26.41 -0.40 6.53
C TRP A 446 25.11 0.30 6.09
N PRO A 447 23.95 -0.39 6.12
CA PRO A 447 23.80 -1.82 6.41
C PRO A 447 24.02 -2.74 5.20
N ASN A 448 23.85 -2.24 3.98
CA ASN A 448 23.55 -3.06 2.80
C ASN A 448 24.07 -2.49 1.47
N ASP A 449 24.94 -1.49 1.53
CA ASP A 449 25.36 -0.68 0.38
C ASP A 449 26.74 -1.08 -0.12
N LEU A 450 26.93 -1.08 -1.44
CA LEU A 450 28.17 -1.52 -2.10
C LEU A 450 28.93 -0.33 -2.67
N PHE A 451 30.19 -0.17 -2.28
CA PHE A 451 31.02 0.99 -2.57
C PHE A 451 32.35 0.60 -3.24
N PHE A 452 32.87 1.49 -4.08
CA PHE A 452 34.24 1.47 -4.59
C PHE A 452 35.00 2.65 -3.98
N GLU A 453 36.25 2.40 -3.56
CA GLU A 453 36.97 3.30 -2.67
C GLU A 453 36.09 3.58 -1.43
N THR A 454 36.03 4.81 -0.93
CA THR A 454 35.24 5.16 0.28
C THR A 454 33.86 5.77 -0.02
N ASP A 455 33.60 6.16 -1.26
CA ASP A 455 32.68 7.27 -1.58
C ASP A 455 31.80 7.05 -2.82
N LYS A 456 32.14 6.11 -3.70
CA LYS A 456 31.42 5.85 -4.96
C LYS A 456 30.54 4.60 -4.84
N LYS A 457 29.22 4.79 -4.67
CA LYS A 457 28.27 3.67 -4.61
C LYS A 457 28.17 2.99 -5.98
N PHE A 458 28.24 1.66 -6.03
CA PHE A 458 28.06 0.85 -7.25
C PHE A 458 26.89 -0.15 -7.18
N GLY A 459 26.34 -0.40 -6.00
CA GLY A 459 25.21 -1.32 -5.82
C GLY A 459 24.58 -1.28 -4.43
N GLY A 460 23.59 -2.14 -4.20
CA GLY A 460 22.90 -2.29 -2.92
C GLY A 460 21.96 -3.50 -2.89
N ILE A 461 21.56 -3.89 -1.69
CA ILE A 461 20.70 -5.06 -1.43
C ILE A 461 19.36 -4.62 -0.84
N LEU A 462 18.26 -5.25 -1.25
CA LEU A 462 16.94 -5.15 -0.61
C LEU A 462 16.54 -6.56 -0.13
N VAL A 463 16.03 -6.69 1.10
CA VAL A 463 15.66 -8.00 1.67
C VAL A 463 14.26 -7.94 2.26
N ASN A 464 13.41 -8.84 1.80
CA ASN A 464 12.06 -9.05 2.29
C ASN A 464 11.95 -10.49 2.81
N THR A 465 11.30 -10.69 3.96
CA THR A 465 11.09 -12.02 4.54
C THR A 465 9.63 -12.19 4.98
N THR A 466 9.10 -13.40 4.87
CA THR A 466 7.75 -13.72 5.35
C THR A 466 7.77 -15.01 6.16
N LEU A 467 7.26 -14.94 7.39
CA LEU A 467 7.09 -16.10 8.26
C LEU A 467 5.74 -16.78 7.98
N GLN A 468 5.77 -18.07 7.63
CA GLN A 468 4.60 -18.93 7.48
C GLN A 468 4.76 -20.16 8.40
N GLY A 469 4.12 -20.12 9.56
CA GLY A 469 4.35 -21.11 10.62
C GLY A 469 5.79 -21.02 11.12
N SER A 470 6.54 -22.13 11.07
CA SER A 470 7.97 -22.19 11.40
C SER A 470 8.91 -22.04 10.19
N LYS A 471 8.37 -21.82 8.99
CA LYS A 471 9.12 -21.59 7.74
C LYS A 471 9.23 -20.09 7.47
N ILE A 472 10.41 -19.63 7.08
CA ILE A 472 10.65 -18.28 6.57
C ILE A 472 10.98 -18.40 5.08
N ASP A 473 10.22 -17.72 4.23
CA ASP A 473 10.63 -17.40 2.86
C ASP A 473 11.43 -16.09 2.89
N ALA A 474 12.56 -16.03 2.18
CA ALA A 474 13.36 -14.83 2.00
C ALA A 474 13.52 -14.48 0.51
N PHE A 475 13.34 -13.20 0.21
CA PHE A 475 13.50 -12.59 -1.10
C PHE A 475 14.66 -11.60 -1.02
N ILE A 476 15.77 -11.91 -1.68
CA ILE A 476 16.98 -11.08 -1.69
C ILE A 476 17.12 -10.44 -3.06
N GLY A 477 16.73 -9.18 -3.15
CA GLY A 477 16.94 -8.33 -4.32
C GLY A 477 18.34 -7.72 -4.30
N ILE A 478 19.07 -7.88 -5.40
CA ILE A 478 20.45 -7.42 -5.56
C ILE A 478 20.51 -6.56 -6.82
N GLY A 479 20.91 -5.30 -6.63
CA GLY A 479 21.13 -4.33 -7.71
C GLY A 479 22.58 -3.91 -7.77
N VAL A 480 23.29 -4.27 -8.83
CA VAL A 480 24.72 -3.99 -9.02
C VAL A 480 24.94 -3.37 -10.40
N ASN A 481 25.58 -2.21 -10.47
CA ASN A 481 25.93 -1.60 -11.75
C ASN A 481 27.23 -2.23 -12.29
N VAL A 482 27.14 -2.99 -13.39
CA VAL A 482 28.27 -3.74 -13.95
C VAL A 482 28.90 -2.98 -15.13
N ALA A 483 28.08 -2.48 -16.06
CA ALA A 483 28.54 -1.94 -17.33
C ALA A 483 27.96 -0.56 -17.73
N ASN A 484 27.07 0.06 -16.93
CA ASN A 484 26.48 1.36 -17.26
C ASN A 484 27.23 2.53 -16.59
N GLU A 485 27.48 3.61 -17.30
CA GLU A 485 28.20 4.78 -16.77
C GLU A 485 27.31 5.74 -15.96
N GLN A 486 26.00 5.49 -15.93
CA GLN A 486 25.01 6.21 -15.12
C GLN A 486 24.05 5.22 -14.41
N PRO A 487 23.43 5.60 -13.27
CA PRO A 487 23.62 6.84 -12.51
C PRO A 487 24.83 6.81 -11.55
N THR A 488 25.45 5.65 -11.40
CA THR A 488 26.49 5.32 -10.42
C THR A 488 27.76 4.82 -11.12
N VAL A 489 28.87 4.72 -10.39
CA VAL A 489 30.04 4.00 -10.92
C VAL A 489 29.69 2.53 -11.17
N CYS A 490 30.31 1.92 -12.18
CA CYS A 490 30.12 0.51 -12.52
C CYS A 490 31.42 -0.28 -12.49
N ILE A 491 31.30 -1.59 -12.27
CA ILE A 491 32.43 -2.52 -12.14
C ILE A 491 33.37 -2.45 -13.35
N ASN A 492 32.85 -2.35 -14.57
CA ASN A 492 33.69 -2.28 -15.78
C ASN A 492 34.43 -0.93 -15.92
N SER A 493 33.89 0.17 -15.39
CA SER A 493 34.64 1.43 -15.29
C SER A 493 35.71 1.39 -14.18
N ILE A 494 35.45 0.66 -13.09
CA ILE A 494 36.45 0.38 -12.04
C ILE A 494 37.60 -0.48 -12.61
N ILE A 495 37.28 -1.52 -13.37
CA ILE A 495 38.27 -2.39 -14.04
C ILE A 495 39.09 -1.59 -15.07
N ARG A 496 38.46 -0.74 -15.88
CA ARG A 496 39.18 0.16 -16.81
C ARG A 496 40.15 1.09 -16.07
N LYS A 497 39.67 1.80 -15.02
CA LYS A 497 40.53 2.64 -14.17
C LYS A 497 41.69 1.85 -13.56
N HIS A 498 41.43 0.63 -13.07
CA HIS A 498 42.45 -0.24 -12.49
C HIS A 498 43.54 -0.56 -13.51
N ASN A 499 43.16 -1.08 -14.68
CA ASN A 499 44.07 -1.41 -15.78
C ASN A 499 44.90 -0.18 -16.23
N GLU A 500 44.26 0.98 -16.38
CA GLU A 500 44.91 2.26 -16.71
C GLU A 500 45.91 2.73 -15.63
N THR A 501 45.67 2.39 -14.35
CA THR A 501 46.50 2.83 -13.22
C THR A 501 47.66 1.87 -12.91
N THR A 502 47.46 0.56 -13.05
CA THR A 502 48.46 -0.46 -12.68
C THR A 502 49.21 -1.08 -13.87
N GLY A 503 48.68 -0.93 -15.09
CA GLY A 503 49.15 -1.69 -16.25
C GLY A 503 48.71 -3.16 -16.27
N ASP A 504 47.85 -3.61 -15.33
CA ASP A 504 47.17 -4.90 -15.42
C ASP A 504 46.23 -4.91 -16.65
N ASN A 505 45.94 -6.10 -17.20
CA ASN A 505 44.96 -6.27 -18.28
C ASN A 505 43.82 -7.19 -17.82
N LEU A 506 43.05 -6.73 -16.82
CA LEU A 506 41.89 -7.46 -16.33
C LEU A 506 40.74 -7.37 -17.35
N PRO A 507 40.12 -8.49 -17.76
CA PRO A 507 38.96 -8.46 -18.65
C PRO A 507 37.75 -7.81 -17.96
N LEU A 508 36.82 -7.31 -18.78
CA LEU A 508 35.54 -6.77 -18.30
C LEU A 508 34.57 -7.91 -17.96
N LEU A 509 33.70 -7.68 -16.99
CA LEU A 509 32.70 -8.65 -16.55
C LEU A 509 31.35 -8.42 -17.25
N SER A 510 30.69 -9.52 -17.62
CA SER A 510 29.27 -9.53 -17.96
C SER A 510 28.39 -9.36 -16.71
N THR A 511 27.13 -8.97 -16.91
CA THR A 511 26.12 -8.98 -15.85
C THR A 511 25.91 -10.37 -15.27
N GLU A 512 25.95 -11.38 -16.13
CA GLU A 512 25.70 -12.80 -15.90
C GLU A 512 26.79 -13.43 -15.02
N GLU A 513 28.06 -13.12 -15.27
CA GLU A 513 29.17 -13.51 -14.39
C GLU A 513 29.03 -12.93 -12.99
N VAL A 514 28.66 -11.65 -12.86
CA VAL A 514 28.48 -10.99 -11.55
C VAL A 514 27.34 -11.64 -10.77
N ILE A 515 26.22 -11.99 -11.43
CA ILE A 515 25.11 -12.72 -10.80
C ILE A 515 25.60 -14.12 -10.37
N ALA A 516 26.23 -14.89 -11.27
CA ALA A 516 26.70 -16.24 -11.00
C ALA A 516 27.74 -16.31 -9.86
N PHE A 517 28.68 -15.36 -9.80
CA PHE A 517 29.66 -15.25 -8.72
C PHE A 517 28.95 -14.92 -7.40
N THR A 518 27.99 -13.98 -7.42
CA THR A 518 27.25 -13.56 -6.22
C THR A 518 26.42 -14.71 -5.65
N ILE A 519 25.63 -15.42 -6.47
CA ILE A 519 24.78 -16.50 -5.98
C ILE A 519 25.63 -17.69 -5.50
N THR A 520 26.73 -18.00 -6.18
CA THR A 520 27.70 -19.03 -5.74
C THR A 520 28.30 -18.71 -4.37
N GLU A 521 28.67 -17.46 -4.14
CA GLU A 521 29.22 -17.05 -2.85
C GLU A 521 28.12 -16.97 -1.77
N LEU A 522 26.91 -16.55 -2.12
CA LEU A 522 25.77 -16.46 -1.21
C LEU A 522 25.34 -17.85 -0.70
N GLU A 523 25.25 -18.87 -1.57
CA GLU A 523 24.98 -20.25 -1.12
C GLU A 523 26.06 -20.70 -0.12
N SER A 524 27.34 -20.52 -0.45
CA SER A 524 28.46 -20.85 0.44
C SER A 524 28.44 -20.11 1.78
N LEU A 525 28.07 -18.82 1.78
CA LEU A 525 28.02 -18.00 2.99
C LEU A 525 26.83 -18.36 3.89
N ILE A 526 25.67 -18.67 3.32
CA ILE A 526 24.51 -19.20 4.06
C ILE A 526 24.86 -20.55 4.69
N ASP A 527 25.48 -21.44 3.91
CA ASP A 527 25.90 -22.78 4.37
C ASP A 527 26.92 -22.71 5.52
N ASP A 528 27.86 -21.77 5.46
CA ASP A 528 28.83 -21.52 6.53
C ASP A 528 28.18 -20.88 7.78
N PHE A 529 27.27 -19.93 7.59
CA PHE A 529 26.56 -19.26 8.68
C PHE A 529 25.67 -20.23 9.46
N GLN A 530 24.94 -21.12 8.77
CA GLN A 530 24.11 -22.14 9.42
C GLN A 530 24.92 -23.14 10.25
N LYS A 531 26.21 -23.36 9.92
CA LYS A 531 27.11 -24.27 10.64
C LYS A 531 27.93 -23.61 11.75
N THR A 532 28.27 -22.32 11.60
CA THR A 532 29.28 -21.65 12.46
C THR A 532 28.78 -20.35 13.13
N GLY A 533 27.56 -19.91 12.82
CA GLY A 533 26.99 -18.67 13.32
C GLY A 533 27.74 -17.42 12.83
N PRO A 534 27.58 -16.27 13.50
CA PRO A 534 28.07 -14.99 12.99
C PRO A 534 29.60 -14.82 13.02
N LYS A 535 30.35 -15.60 13.81
CA LYS A 535 31.79 -15.34 14.04
C LYS A 535 32.64 -15.40 12.75
N LYS A 536 32.46 -16.45 11.93
CA LYS A 536 33.18 -16.62 10.66
C LYS A 536 32.77 -15.54 9.65
N PHE A 537 31.47 -15.28 9.56
CA PHE A 537 30.87 -14.26 8.69
C PHE A 537 31.40 -12.85 9.02
N LEU A 538 31.31 -12.41 10.29
CA LEU A 538 31.75 -11.08 10.72
C LEU A 538 33.25 -10.86 10.43
N SER A 539 34.08 -11.86 10.68
CA SER A 539 35.53 -11.81 10.40
C SER A 539 35.83 -11.53 8.92
N LEU A 540 35.06 -12.12 8.01
CA LEU A 540 35.18 -11.91 6.56
C LEU A 540 34.49 -10.61 6.09
N TYR A 541 33.42 -10.20 6.77
CA TYR A 541 32.68 -8.96 6.50
C TYR A 541 33.53 -7.71 6.81
N TYR A 542 34.23 -7.70 7.95
CA TYR A 542 35.11 -6.60 8.35
C TYR A 542 36.34 -6.41 7.44
N LEU A 543 36.71 -7.40 6.62
CA LEU A 543 37.78 -7.26 5.62
C LEU A 543 37.44 -6.22 4.53
N TYR A 544 36.14 -5.97 4.29
CA TYR A 544 35.65 -5.08 3.23
C TYR A 544 34.85 -3.88 3.76
N TRP A 545 34.53 -3.86 5.05
CA TRP A 545 33.80 -2.81 5.77
C TRP A 545 34.51 -1.44 5.74
N LEU A 546 33.73 -0.36 5.61
CA LEU A 546 34.25 1.02 5.57
C LEU A 546 34.36 1.69 6.95
N HIS A 547 33.47 1.40 7.90
CA HIS A 547 33.29 2.21 9.12
C HIS A 547 34.23 1.84 10.28
N LYS A 548 35.48 1.45 10.01
CA LYS A 548 36.40 1.09 11.09
C LYS A 548 36.84 2.37 11.83
N ASP A 549 36.69 2.37 13.16
CA ASP A 549 37.09 3.45 14.06
C ASP A 549 36.48 4.83 13.70
N GLN A 550 35.38 4.85 12.94
CA GLN A 550 34.74 6.08 12.45
C GLN A 550 33.93 6.76 13.56
N ARG A 551 34.22 8.05 13.80
CA ARG A 551 33.43 8.92 14.67
C ARG A 551 32.17 9.43 13.93
N VAL A 552 31.04 9.47 14.63
CA VAL A 552 29.71 9.82 14.11
C VAL A 552 28.86 10.56 15.15
N THR A 553 28.01 11.48 14.69
CA THR A 553 27.04 12.18 15.53
C THR A 553 25.72 11.40 15.63
N LEU A 554 25.23 11.19 16.85
CA LEU A 554 23.95 10.57 17.15
C LEU A 554 22.87 11.66 17.28
N THR A 555 22.25 12.04 16.16
CA THR A 555 21.34 13.21 16.06
C THR A 555 20.23 13.23 17.11
N SER A 556 19.64 12.09 17.43
CA SER A 556 18.56 11.95 18.44
C SER A 556 19.02 12.14 19.89
N LEU A 557 20.32 12.05 20.17
CA LEU A 557 20.92 12.26 21.49
C LEU A 557 21.83 13.49 21.55
N ASN A 558 22.08 14.13 20.40
CA ASN A 558 23.08 15.18 20.20
C ASN A 558 24.46 14.86 20.83
N LYS A 559 24.92 13.61 20.63
CA LYS A 559 26.19 13.09 21.16
C LYS A 559 27.10 12.55 20.06
N GLU A 560 28.40 12.68 20.25
CA GLU A 560 29.40 11.98 19.45
C GLU A 560 29.62 10.55 19.94
N ALA A 561 29.89 9.63 19.00
CA ALA A 561 30.22 8.24 19.27
C ALA A 561 31.22 7.69 18.23
N VAL A 562 31.92 6.60 18.58
CA VAL A 562 32.85 5.89 17.68
C VAL A 562 32.29 4.51 17.34
N ILE A 563 32.22 4.18 16.05
CA ILE A 563 31.74 2.87 15.56
C ILE A 563 32.72 1.76 15.98
N GLN A 564 32.20 0.78 16.71
CA GLN A 564 32.93 -0.40 17.20
C GLN A 564 32.78 -1.61 16.27
N GLY A 565 31.67 -1.69 15.52
CA GLY A 565 31.38 -2.79 14.61
C GLY A 565 29.90 -3.16 14.59
N LEU A 566 29.61 -4.46 14.51
CA LEU A 566 28.28 -5.06 14.54
C LEU A 566 28.10 -6.02 15.72
N ASP A 567 26.86 -6.15 16.19
CA ASP A 567 26.44 -7.20 17.12
C ASP A 567 26.15 -8.54 16.40
N GLU A 568 25.61 -9.52 17.14
CA GLU A 568 25.27 -10.84 16.57
C GLU A 568 24.03 -10.86 15.66
N TYR A 569 23.32 -9.74 15.55
CA TYR A 569 22.15 -9.54 14.68
C TYR A 569 22.46 -8.63 13.48
N GLY A 570 23.61 -7.98 13.44
CA GLY A 570 24.03 -7.07 12.37
C GLY A 570 23.68 -5.59 12.61
N PHE A 571 23.24 -5.24 13.83
CA PHE A 571 23.02 -3.85 14.23
C PHE A 571 24.34 -3.16 14.58
N LEU A 572 24.43 -1.85 14.32
CA LEU A 572 25.66 -1.08 14.42
C LEU A 572 25.96 -0.75 15.89
N VAL A 573 27.07 -1.25 16.40
CA VAL A 573 27.52 -0.96 17.77
C VAL A 573 28.41 0.28 17.76
N VAL A 574 28.06 1.26 18.59
CA VAL A 574 28.84 2.49 18.81
C VAL A 574 29.18 2.63 20.29
N GLU A 575 30.24 3.38 20.59
CA GLU A 575 30.66 3.74 21.94
C GLU A 575 30.71 5.27 22.05
N THR A 576 29.91 5.87 22.94
CA THR A 576 29.93 7.32 23.19
C THR A 576 31.12 7.71 24.06
N ASP A 577 31.52 8.99 24.04
CA ASP A 577 32.70 9.48 24.79
C ASP A 577 32.61 9.31 26.33
N ASP A 578 31.45 8.94 26.86
CA ASP A 578 31.22 8.53 28.26
C ASP A 578 31.44 7.02 28.52
N GLY A 579 31.95 6.28 27.54
CA GLY A 579 32.21 4.83 27.61
C GLY A 579 30.96 3.95 27.47
N LYS A 580 29.78 4.52 27.24
CA LYS A 580 28.55 3.74 27.07
C LYS A 580 28.48 3.13 25.66
N LYS A 581 28.26 1.82 25.59
CA LYS A 581 27.96 1.11 24.33
C LYS A 581 26.47 1.18 24.02
N LEU A 582 26.17 1.45 22.76
CA LEU A 582 24.81 1.58 22.22
C LEU A 582 24.72 0.75 20.92
N THR A 583 23.61 0.04 20.77
CA THR A 583 23.26 -0.67 19.53
C THR A 583 22.29 0.18 18.73
N LEU A 584 22.63 0.49 17.49
CA LEU A 584 21.84 1.28 16.56
C LEU A 584 21.25 0.37 15.48
N GLN A 585 19.92 0.34 15.40
CA GLN A 585 19.21 -0.26 14.27
C GLN A 585 19.22 0.72 13.08
N PRO A 586 19.26 0.25 11.81
CA PRO A 586 19.24 1.16 10.68
C PRO A 586 17.85 1.77 10.50
N ASP A 587 17.81 3.03 10.07
CA ASP A 587 16.68 3.98 10.06
C ASP A 587 15.48 3.62 9.14
N GLY A 588 15.33 2.33 8.81
CA GLY A 588 14.20 1.76 8.07
C GLY A 588 13.84 0.32 8.48
N ASN A 589 14.52 -0.28 9.49
CA ASN A 589 14.16 -1.59 9.99
C ASN A 589 12.89 -1.52 10.87
N ARG A 590 11.70 -1.69 10.27
CA ARG A 590 10.56 -2.21 11.04
C ARG A 590 10.66 -3.73 11.10
N PHE A 591 10.97 -4.28 12.28
CA PHE A 591 10.55 -5.64 12.63
C PHE A 591 9.03 -5.63 12.83
N ASP A 592 8.30 -5.64 11.70
CA ASP A 592 6.89 -5.27 11.65
C ASP A 592 5.96 -6.43 12.05
N ILE A 593 5.98 -6.81 13.33
CA ILE A 593 5.03 -7.77 13.91
C ILE A 593 3.58 -7.25 13.72
N MET A 594 3.41 -5.93 13.77
CA MET A 594 2.17 -5.22 13.48
C MET A 594 1.68 -5.38 12.03
N LYS A 595 2.51 -5.80 11.06
CA LYS A 595 2.05 -6.02 9.68
C LYS A 595 1.03 -7.14 9.55
N ASN A 596 1.20 -8.21 10.34
CA ASN A 596 0.24 -9.31 10.41
C ASN A 596 -1.08 -8.89 11.10
N LEU A 597 -1.08 -7.79 11.86
CA LEU A 597 -2.30 -7.19 12.41
C LEU A 597 -2.93 -6.18 11.44
N ILE A 598 -2.13 -5.40 10.71
CA ILE A 598 -2.64 -4.37 9.78
C ILE A 598 -3.18 -4.99 8.47
N GLY A 599 -2.61 -6.10 8.00
CA GLY A 599 -2.99 -6.75 6.74
C GLY A 599 -4.45 -7.20 6.66
N PHE A 600 -5.07 -7.56 7.78
CA PHE A 600 -6.46 -8.04 7.86
C PHE A 600 -7.48 -7.01 7.35
N PHE A 601 -7.23 -5.70 7.57
CA PHE A 601 -8.26 -4.65 7.46
C PHE A 601 -8.64 -4.20 6.04
N ARG A 602 -7.88 -4.55 4.99
CA ARG A 602 -8.00 -3.89 3.68
C ARG A 602 -8.96 -4.54 2.66
N ARG A 603 -9.68 -5.62 2.99
CA ARG A 603 -10.35 -6.49 1.98
C ARG A 603 -11.89 -6.50 2.00
N SER A 604 -12.61 -5.35 1.89
CA SER A 604 -14.09 -5.35 2.06
C SER A 604 -14.97 -4.26 1.31
N GLN A 605 -15.07 -4.25 -0.05
CA GLN A 605 -16.00 -3.44 -0.93
C GLN A 605 -16.15 -4.09 -2.36
N SER A 606 -17.00 -3.79 -3.40
CA SER A 606 -18.37 -3.24 -3.72
C SER A 606 -18.67 -3.54 -5.26
N SER A 607 -19.74 -3.28 -6.06
CA SER A 607 -21.10 -2.64 -6.10
C SER A 607 -22.01 -3.29 -7.24
N VAL A 608 -23.06 -2.65 -7.84
CA VAL A 608 -24.25 -3.29 -8.56
C VAL A 608 -24.83 -2.46 -9.81
N VAL A 609 -25.53 -3.01 -10.87
CA VAL A 609 -25.46 -2.49 -12.33
C VAL A 609 -26.60 -2.41 -13.57
N ASN A 610 -28.00 -2.21 -13.63
CA ASN A 610 -28.99 -2.62 -14.81
C ASN A 610 -29.74 -1.58 -15.80
N TYR A 611 -30.55 -2.17 -16.76
CA TYR A 611 -31.66 -1.69 -17.66
C TYR A 611 -32.92 -2.65 -17.77
N GLN A 612 -34.09 -2.21 -18.33
CA GLN A 612 -35.35 -3.01 -18.60
C GLN A 612 -36.09 -2.77 -19.97
N CYS A 613 -37.30 -3.34 -20.24
CA CYS A 613 -38.00 -3.44 -21.57
C CYS A 613 -39.53 -3.15 -21.63
N PRO A 614 -40.08 -2.46 -22.67
CA PRO A 614 -41.51 -2.06 -22.72
C PRO A 614 -42.49 -2.90 -23.59
N ARG A 615 -42.06 -3.88 -24.41
CA ARG A 615 -42.98 -4.67 -25.28
C ARG A 615 -42.73 -6.18 -25.16
N GLN A 616 -43.05 -6.74 -24.00
CA GLN A 616 -42.96 -8.19 -23.70
C GLN A 616 -41.65 -8.87 -24.16
N LYS A 617 -40.53 -8.13 -24.08
CA LYS A 617 -39.16 -8.58 -24.38
C LYS A 617 -38.88 -9.08 -25.81
N ASN A 618 -39.82 -8.97 -26.77
CA ASN A 618 -39.72 -9.61 -28.09
C ASN A 618 -39.77 -8.63 -29.30
N CYS A 619 -39.08 -7.48 -29.22
CA CYS A 619 -39.01 -6.51 -30.33
C CYS A 619 -38.07 -6.97 -31.47
N VAL A 620 -38.51 -6.78 -32.72
CA VAL A 620 -37.64 -6.87 -33.91
C VAL A 620 -36.54 -5.80 -33.85
N VAL A 621 -35.34 -6.13 -34.35
CA VAL A 621 -34.14 -5.28 -34.37
C VAL A 621 -33.49 -5.36 -35.75
N ASP A 622 -33.68 -4.32 -36.57
CA ASP A 622 -33.18 -4.11 -37.93
C ASP A 622 -32.63 -2.69 -38.12
N ARG A 623 -32.18 -2.36 -39.34
CA ARG A 623 -31.58 -1.06 -39.70
C ARG A 623 -32.46 0.16 -39.36
N VAL A 624 -33.79 0.02 -39.43
CA VAL A 624 -34.76 1.11 -39.23
C VAL A 624 -35.21 1.21 -37.77
N ASN A 625 -35.42 0.09 -37.09
CA ASN A 625 -35.98 0.06 -35.73
C ASN A 625 -34.97 -0.24 -34.59
N ARG A 626 -33.68 -0.48 -34.86
CA ARG A 626 -32.62 -0.81 -33.86
C ARG A 626 -32.49 0.11 -32.64
N ASN A 627 -33.05 1.32 -32.68
CA ASN A 627 -33.05 2.25 -31.55
C ASN A 627 -34.35 2.22 -30.72
N ARG A 628 -35.41 1.52 -31.15
CA ARG A 628 -36.75 1.53 -30.52
C ARG A 628 -36.87 0.68 -29.24
N CYS A 629 -35.88 -0.16 -28.91
CA CYS A 629 -35.87 -0.94 -27.66
C CYS A 629 -34.43 -1.34 -27.26
N GLN A 630 -33.89 -0.73 -26.20
CA GLN A 630 -32.52 -0.98 -25.73
C GLN A 630 -32.34 -2.40 -25.18
N TYR A 631 -33.30 -2.92 -24.40
CA TYR A 631 -33.23 -4.29 -23.86
C TYR A 631 -33.16 -5.36 -24.95
N CYS A 632 -34.09 -5.35 -25.91
CA CYS A 632 -34.12 -6.37 -26.97
C CYS A 632 -32.87 -6.27 -27.87
N ARG A 633 -32.34 -5.06 -28.08
CA ARG A 633 -31.05 -4.88 -28.75
C ARG A 633 -29.90 -5.50 -27.94
N LEU A 634 -29.78 -5.19 -26.65
CA LEU A 634 -28.72 -5.71 -25.78
C LEU A 634 -28.77 -7.24 -25.67
N GLN A 635 -29.95 -7.82 -25.47
CA GLN A 635 -30.13 -9.27 -25.44
C GLN A 635 -29.78 -9.93 -26.78
N LYS A 636 -30.15 -9.31 -27.92
CA LYS A 636 -29.75 -9.80 -29.25
C LYS A 636 -28.23 -9.73 -29.47
N CYS A 637 -27.56 -8.70 -28.97
CA CYS A 637 -26.10 -8.61 -28.99
C CYS A 637 -25.46 -9.75 -28.16
N LEU A 638 -25.94 -9.98 -26.94
CA LEU A 638 -25.46 -11.02 -26.04
C LEU A 638 -25.66 -12.43 -26.62
N ALA A 639 -26.85 -12.72 -27.15
CA ALA A 639 -27.18 -13.99 -27.79
C ALA A 639 -26.38 -14.25 -29.09
N LEU A 640 -25.81 -13.20 -29.71
CA LEU A 640 -24.90 -13.30 -30.85
C LEU A 640 -23.42 -13.40 -30.44
N GLY A 641 -23.11 -13.53 -29.14
CA GLY A 641 -21.76 -13.72 -28.62
C GLY A 641 -20.99 -12.44 -28.27
N MET A 642 -21.62 -11.26 -28.30
CA MET A 642 -20.97 -10.03 -27.82
C MET A 642 -20.90 -10.01 -26.30
N SER A 643 -19.71 -9.94 -25.71
CA SER A 643 -19.57 -9.91 -24.26
C SER A 643 -20.19 -8.66 -23.63
N ARG A 644 -20.94 -8.85 -22.54
CA ARG A 644 -21.46 -7.75 -21.70
C ARG A 644 -20.35 -7.02 -20.95
N ASP A 645 -19.25 -7.74 -20.70
CA ASP A 645 -18.07 -7.25 -20.03
C ASP A 645 -17.14 -6.49 -21.02
N ALA A 646 -17.57 -6.35 -22.29
CA ALA A 646 -16.94 -5.52 -23.33
C ALA A 646 -17.79 -4.27 -23.66
N VAL A 647 -18.02 -3.41 -22.66
CA VAL A 647 -18.62 -2.07 -22.79
C VAL A 647 -17.63 -1.01 -22.27
N LYS A 648 -17.43 0.12 -22.96
CA LYS A 648 -16.76 1.32 -22.42
C LYS A 648 -17.74 2.48 -22.36
N PHE A 649 -17.75 3.20 -21.24
CA PHE A 649 -18.66 4.32 -21.01
C PHE A 649 -18.06 5.64 -21.50
N GLY A 650 -18.77 6.32 -22.42
CA GLY A 650 -18.45 7.68 -22.86
C GLY A 650 -18.80 8.76 -21.82
N ARG A 651 -19.01 10.00 -22.28
CA ARG A 651 -19.45 11.14 -21.45
C ARG A 651 -20.85 10.86 -20.85
N MET A 652 -20.90 10.42 -19.60
CA MET A 652 -22.08 10.34 -18.74
C MET A 652 -21.67 10.77 -17.32
N SER A 653 -22.58 11.36 -16.54
CA SER A 653 -22.27 11.76 -15.16
C SER A 653 -22.02 10.54 -14.26
N LYS A 654 -21.27 10.71 -13.16
CA LYS A 654 -20.92 9.64 -12.21
C LYS A 654 -22.18 8.89 -11.72
N LYS A 655 -23.20 9.65 -11.26
CA LYS A 655 -24.52 9.16 -10.82
C LYS A 655 -25.40 8.55 -11.92
N GLN A 656 -25.02 8.67 -13.21
CA GLN A 656 -25.65 7.96 -14.33
C GLN A 656 -24.84 6.75 -14.78
N ARG A 657 -23.50 6.77 -14.66
CA ARG A 657 -22.69 5.54 -14.78
C ARG A 657 -23.15 4.57 -13.71
N GLU A 658 -23.13 4.98 -12.45
CA GLU A 658 -23.61 4.26 -11.26
C GLU A 658 -25.11 3.89 -11.28
N LYS A 659 -25.87 4.21 -12.35
CA LYS A 659 -27.30 3.90 -12.52
C LYS A 659 -27.75 3.37 -13.91
N VAL A 660 -26.86 3.40 -14.91
CA VAL A 660 -26.80 2.46 -16.04
C VAL A 660 -26.11 1.17 -15.60
N GLU A 661 -25.26 1.34 -14.60
CA GLU A 661 -25.19 0.50 -13.44
C GLU A 661 -26.55 0.50 -12.65
N ASP A 662 -26.63 0.38 -11.31
CA ASP A 662 -27.85 0.09 -10.48
C ASP A 662 -27.85 -1.25 -9.67
N GLU A 663 -28.38 -2.47 -9.91
CA GLU A 663 -28.97 -3.35 -10.96
C GLU A 663 -28.01 -4.50 -11.61
N VAL A 664 -27.76 -4.76 -12.94
CA VAL A 664 -27.29 -5.93 -13.79
C VAL A 664 -26.65 -7.11 -13.12
N ARG A 665 -25.88 -6.96 -12.07
CA ARG A 665 -25.56 -8.09 -11.21
C ARG A 665 -26.89 -8.67 -10.66
N PHE A 666 -27.93 -7.85 -10.44
CA PHE A 666 -29.36 -8.21 -10.31
C PHE A 666 -29.96 -8.90 -11.56
N HIS A 667 -29.64 -8.46 -12.79
CA HIS A 667 -30.07 -9.16 -14.01
C HIS A 667 -29.31 -10.48 -14.30
N ARG A 668 -28.05 -10.59 -13.85
CA ARG A 668 -27.18 -11.78 -13.89
C ARG A 668 -27.68 -12.77 -12.83
N ALA A 669 -28.13 -12.27 -11.66
CA ALA A 669 -28.82 -13.02 -10.62
C ALA A 669 -30.23 -13.51 -11.03
N GLN A 670 -31.06 -12.67 -11.66
CA GLN A 670 -32.37 -13.08 -12.17
C GLN A 670 -32.29 -14.17 -13.27
N LEU A 671 -31.11 -14.40 -13.86
CA LEU A 671 -30.90 -15.42 -14.89
C LEU A 671 -30.47 -16.79 -14.33
N VAL A 672 -30.35 -16.97 -13.01
CA VAL A 672 -29.97 -18.25 -12.38
C VAL A 672 -30.95 -18.64 -11.26
N ARG A 673 -32.14 -19.11 -11.65
CA ARG A 673 -33.00 -20.00 -10.85
C ARG A 673 -33.12 -21.36 -11.57
N PRO A 674 -33.04 -22.51 -10.87
CA PRO A 674 -33.08 -23.80 -11.56
C PRO A 674 -34.49 -24.18 -12.07
N GLN A 675 -34.53 -24.57 -13.36
CA GLN A 675 -35.40 -25.58 -14.00
C GLN A 675 -36.94 -25.54 -13.79
N GLY A 676 -37.71 -25.56 -14.90
CA GLY A 676 -39.10 -26.06 -14.89
C GLY A 676 -40.15 -25.31 -15.74
N ALA A 677 -40.24 -25.65 -17.03
CA ALA A 677 -41.42 -25.66 -17.93
C ALA A 677 -42.44 -24.47 -18.06
N ALA A 678 -42.97 -24.35 -19.29
CA ALA A 678 -44.22 -23.68 -19.70
C ALA A 678 -44.31 -22.12 -19.73
N ALA A 679 -45.33 -21.62 -20.46
CA ALA A 679 -45.60 -20.23 -20.87
C ALA A 679 -47.09 -20.12 -21.32
N PRO A 680 -47.62 -19.06 -21.99
CA PRO A 680 -47.32 -17.60 -22.00
C PRO A 680 -48.56 -16.77 -21.49
N SER A 681 -48.62 -15.42 -21.46
CA SER A 681 -48.88 -14.51 -22.60
C SER A 681 -49.48 -13.15 -22.15
N HIS A 682 -49.45 -12.10 -23.01
CA HIS A 682 -50.28 -10.84 -23.00
C HIS A 682 -50.29 -9.94 -21.72
N SER A 683 -50.69 -8.65 -21.72
CA SER A 683 -50.58 -7.58 -22.74
C SER A 683 -50.63 -6.16 -22.12
N THR A 684 -50.06 -5.16 -22.82
CA THR A 684 -50.16 -3.68 -22.64
C THR A 684 -51.54 -3.07 -23.00
N PRO A 685 -51.84 -1.74 -22.91
CA PRO A 685 -51.18 -0.56 -22.28
C PRO A 685 -52.11 0.52 -21.59
N GLN A 686 -51.54 1.72 -21.27
CA GLN A 686 -52.07 3.09 -21.54
C GLN A 686 -52.85 3.90 -20.43
N PRO A 687 -53.12 5.24 -20.56
CA PRO A 687 -52.62 6.22 -19.55
C PRO A 687 -53.63 7.34 -19.13
N THR A 688 -53.08 8.50 -18.67
CA THR A 688 -53.66 9.88 -18.62
C THR A 688 -54.79 10.19 -17.60
N GLU A 689 -54.94 11.42 -17.05
CA GLU A 689 -54.06 12.63 -17.07
C GLU A 689 -53.39 12.86 -15.68
N THR A 690 -53.53 13.92 -14.86
CA THR A 690 -54.22 15.25 -14.88
C THR A 690 -53.56 16.20 -13.84
N SER A 691 -53.73 17.53 -13.95
CA SER A 691 -53.41 18.54 -12.90
C SER A 691 -54.34 19.76 -12.97
N PRO A 692 -54.77 20.34 -11.83
CA PRO A 692 -54.47 21.77 -11.55
C PRO A 692 -54.31 22.09 -10.03
N ASP A 693 -53.97 23.30 -9.54
CA ASP A 693 -53.12 24.43 -10.00
C ASP A 693 -53.14 25.51 -8.87
N SER A 694 -52.06 26.31 -8.70
CA SER A 694 -52.02 27.64 -8.02
C SER A 694 -52.36 27.70 -6.51
N SER A 695 -51.99 28.69 -5.68
CA SER A 695 -51.16 29.93 -5.71
C SER A 695 -50.75 30.26 -4.22
N VAL A 696 -50.20 31.38 -3.71
CA VAL A 696 -50.03 32.82 -4.09
C VAL A 696 -48.72 33.37 -3.43
N PHE A 697 -48.36 34.62 -3.74
CA PHE A 697 -47.32 35.49 -3.12
C PHE A 697 -47.89 36.27 -1.86
N ASP A 698 -47.21 37.15 -1.10
CA ASP A 698 -45.87 37.77 -1.23
C ASP A 698 -45.21 38.35 0.07
N HIS A 699 -43.92 38.70 -0.05
CA HIS A 699 -43.11 39.79 0.54
C HIS A 699 -42.99 40.09 2.07
N GLN A 700 -41.72 40.03 2.52
CA GLN A 700 -40.96 41.00 3.38
C GLN A 700 -41.60 41.65 4.63
N GLN A 701 -41.01 41.43 5.82
CA GLN A 701 -39.98 42.32 6.44
C GLN A 701 -39.51 41.79 7.82
N GLN A 702 -38.29 42.15 8.24
CA GLN A 702 -37.82 42.08 9.64
C GLN A 702 -38.03 43.44 10.33
N PRO A 703 -38.22 43.47 11.67
CA PRO A 703 -37.07 43.75 12.54
C PRO A 703 -37.05 42.94 13.86
N SER A 704 -36.04 43.20 14.70
CA SER A 704 -35.76 42.52 15.97
C SER A 704 -36.24 43.32 17.21
N SER A 705 -35.98 42.76 18.40
CA SER A 705 -35.95 43.37 19.75
C SER A 705 -37.27 43.51 20.56
N SER A 706 -37.43 42.56 21.49
CA SER A 706 -37.72 42.75 22.94
C SER A 706 -38.60 43.92 23.42
N ASN A 707 -39.65 43.59 24.19
CA ASN A 707 -39.54 43.73 25.66
C ASN A 707 -40.60 42.95 26.47
N GLN A 708 -40.37 42.87 27.78
CA GLN A 708 -41.27 42.29 28.78
C GLN A 708 -42.39 43.26 29.17
N HIS A 709 -43.60 42.77 29.49
CA HIS A 709 -44.07 42.81 30.89
C HIS A 709 -45.35 42.00 31.14
N VAL A 710 -45.53 41.58 32.40
CA VAL A 710 -46.84 41.19 32.97
C VAL A 710 -47.40 42.37 33.77
N SER A 711 -48.72 42.55 33.70
CA SER A 711 -49.51 43.25 34.71
C SER A 711 -50.84 42.52 34.94
N TYR A 712 -51.57 42.93 35.98
CA TYR A 712 -53.03 42.76 36.09
C TYR A 712 -53.69 43.20 34.75
N ILE A 713 -54.78 42.60 34.22
CA ILE A 713 -55.87 41.80 34.84
C ILE A 713 -56.56 40.82 33.83
N ASN A 714 -57.09 39.68 34.32
CA ASN A 714 -58.16 38.76 33.82
C ASN A 714 -58.16 38.01 32.45
N SER A 715 -58.47 36.70 32.55
CA SER A 715 -59.44 35.84 31.78
C SER A 715 -59.36 35.66 30.24
N GLY A 716 -59.69 34.50 29.62
CA GLY A 716 -60.03 33.15 30.11
C GLY A 716 -60.71 32.22 29.05
N TYR A 717 -60.75 30.89 29.29
CA TYR A 717 -61.61 29.82 28.69
C TYR A 717 -61.45 29.24 27.24
N THR A 718 -61.01 27.96 27.15
CA THR A 718 -61.50 26.77 26.38
C THR A 718 -61.94 26.76 24.88
N TYR A 719 -61.49 25.77 24.06
CA TYR A 719 -62.26 24.56 23.61
C TYR A 719 -61.42 23.48 22.80
N ASN A 720 -62.06 22.44 22.21
CA ASN A 720 -61.53 21.07 21.90
C ASN A 720 -61.30 20.66 20.41
N GLY A 721 -60.66 19.48 20.18
CA GLY A 721 -60.82 18.53 19.03
C GLY A 721 -59.49 18.03 18.39
N ASP A 722 -59.08 16.74 18.26
CA ASP A 722 -59.67 15.42 17.87
C ASP A 722 -59.57 15.11 16.32
N LEU A 723 -59.27 13.91 15.75
CA LEU A 723 -59.09 12.50 16.23
C LEU A 723 -58.41 11.50 15.21
N ASN A 724 -57.76 10.40 15.68
CA ASN A 724 -57.63 8.97 15.17
C ASN A 724 -57.22 8.55 13.70
N THR A 725 -56.98 7.25 13.31
CA THR A 725 -56.04 6.14 13.72
C THR A 725 -56.14 4.83 12.84
N PHE A 726 -55.11 3.95 12.84
CA PHE A 726 -55.09 2.46 12.52
C PHE A 726 -55.07 1.92 11.05
N THR A 727 -54.96 0.58 10.81
CA THR A 727 -53.77 -0.33 10.55
C THR A 727 -54.26 -1.68 9.90
N THR A 728 -53.69 -2.92 9.84
CA THR A 728 -52.59 -3.71 10.50
C THR A 728 -52.32 -5.10 9.78
N ASN A 729 -51.21 -5.82 10.06
CA ASN A 729 -50.91 -7.29 9.87
C ASN A 729 -50.65 -7.88 8.44
N GLY A 730 -49.93 -9.02 8.21
CA GLY A 730 -49.10 -9.91 9.07
C GLY A 730 -48.59 -11.26 8.42
N TYR A 731 -47.73 -12.03 9.12
CA TYR A 731 -47.35 -13.49 9.00
C TYR A 731 -46.14 -14.05 8.15
N THR A 732 -45.03 -14.35 8.86
CA THR A 732 -44.12 -15.57 8.91
C THR A 732 -44.01 -16.66 7.82
N TYR A 733 -42.77 -17.05 7.42
CA TYR A 733 -42.03 -18.31 7.83
C TYR A 733 -40.62 -18.47 7.19
N THR A 734 -39.75 -19.36 7.70
CA THR A 734 -38.35 -19.66 7.26
C THR A 734 -38.00 -21.16 7.28
N PRO A 735 -36.99 -21.65 6.50
CA PRO A 735 -35.82 -22.32 7.14
C PRO A 735 -34.43 -22.22 6.41
N GLN A 736 -33.42 -22.83 7.05
CA GLN A 736 -31.94 -22.91 6.84
C GLN A 736 -31.43 -23.80 5.66
N ALA A 737 -30.15 -23.89 5.26
CA ALA A 737 -28.87 -23.14 5.53
C ALA A 737 -28.03 -22.95 4.21
N ILE A 738 -26.77 -23.35 3.89
CA ILE A 738 -25.63 -24.16 4.44
C ILE A 738 -24.28 -23.58 3.84
N GLN A 739 -23.11 -23.85 4.44
CA GLN A 739 -21.75 -23.40 4.00
C GLN A 739 -21.04 -24.32 2.97
N PHE A 740 -20.00 -23.78 2.28
CA PHE A 740 -18.61 -24.31 2.35
C PHE A 740 -17.57 -23.22 1.93
N ASP A 741 -16.28 -23.49 2.10
CA ASP A 741 -15.19 -22.50 2.29
C ASP A 741 -13.90 -22.81 1.46
N LEU A 742 -13.11 -21.77 1.12
CA LEU A 742 -11.64 -21.83 1.01
C LEU A 742 -10.97 -20.43 0.91
N GLY A 743 -9.97 -20.17 1.76
CA GLY A 743 -9.35 -18.84 1.95
C GLY A 743 -8.11 -18.46 1.11
N SER A 744 -7.41 -17.39 1.54
CA SER A 744 -6.23 -16.78 0.88
C SER A 744 -5.20 -16.30 1.92
N THR A 745 -3.90 -16.42 1.62
CA THR A 745 -2.78 -16.08 2.51
C THR A 745 -2.12 -14.73 2.20
N ASP A 746 -1.47 -14.12 3.21
CA ASP A 746 -0.86 -12.78 3.13
C ASP A 746 0.67 -12.75 3.32
N TYR A 747 1.26 -11.62 2.91
CA TYR A 747 2.68 -11.43 2.62
C TYR A 747 3.26 -10.28 3.46
N VAL A 748 4.54 -10.35 3.78
CA VAL A 748 5.29 -9.37 4.61
C VAL A 748 6.45 -8.77 3.81
N ASP A 749 6.81 -7.52 4.10
CA ASP A 749 8.01 -6.83 3.59
C ASP A 749 8.82 -6.44 4.83
N SER A 750 10.15 -6.54 4.79
CA SER A 750 11.00 -6.52 5.99
C SER A 750 12.00 -5.37 6.07
N THR A 751 12.02 -4.45 5.11
CA THR A 751 13.02 -3.36 5.14
C THR A 751 12.52 -1.93 4.94
N THR A 752 11.19 -1.65 4.87
CA THR A 752 10.63 -0.31 5.20
C THR A 752 9.11 -0.10 5.29
N PHE A 753 8.73 1.13 5.69
CA PHE A 753 7.39 1.70 5.86
C PHE A 753 7.39 3.20 5.52
N ASP A 754 6.40 3.69 4.78
CA ASP A 754 5.92 5.09 4.77
C ASP A 754 4.38 5.07 4.84
N PRO A 755 3.71 5.95 5.64
CA PRO A 755 2.30 5.75 5.99
C PRO A 755 1.34 6.49 5.05
N GLN A 756 0.94 5.89 3.93
CA GLN A 756 -0.32 6.28 3.27
C GLN A 756 -0.87 5.26 2.25
N GLN A 757 -2.08 4.78 2.51
CA GLN A 757 -3.06 4.45 1.46
C GLN A 757 -4.45 4.45 2.12
N GLN A 758 -5.32 5.32 1.61
CA GLN A 758 -6.60 5.66 2.22
C GLN A 758 -7.67 4.60 1.91
N LEU A 759 -8.61 4.41 2.84
CA LEU A 759 -9.96 3.92 2.51
C LEU A 759 -10.83 5.12 2.16
N GLU A 760 -11.64 5.06 1.09
CA GLU A 760 -12.59 6.15 0.79
C GLU A 760 -13.79 6.13 1.74
N SER A 761 -13.92 7.21 2.51
CA SER A 761 -15.14 7.79 3.08
C SER A 761 -16.21 6.83 3.67
N ILE A 762 -16.09 6.56 4.97
CA ILE A 762 -17.27 6.60 5.87
C ILE A 762 -17.51 8.09 6.19
N PRO A 763 -18.76 8.59 6.34
CA PRO A 763 -19.02 9.98 6.71
C PRO A 763 -18.30 10.40 8.00
N ASP A 764 -17.88 11.67 8.08
CA ASP A 764 -16.98 12.17 9.13
C ASP A 764 -17.51 12.02 10.56
N ALA A 765 -17.09 10.96 11.24
CA ALA A 765 -17.33 10.75 12.66
C ALA A 765 -16.68 11.83 13.57
N ASN A 766 -15.81 12.69 13.03
CA ASN A 766 -15.30 13.87 13.77
C ASN A 766 -16.44 14.85 14.12
N SER A 767 -17.43 15.00 13.23
CA SER A 767 -18.59 15.89 13.43
C SER A 767 -19.57 15.42 14.51
N LEU A 768 -19.34 14.24 15.12
CA LEU A 768 -20.14 13.70 16.22
C LEU A 768 -19.48 13.89 17.60
N LEU A 769 -18.21 14.31 17.64
CA LEU A 769 -17.44 14.44 18.89
C LEU A 769 -16.82 15.83 19.09
N ILE A 770 -16.74 16.68 18.06
CA ILE A 770 -16.20 18.04 18.16
C ILE A 770 -17.20 19.06 17.61
N THR A 771 -18.25 19.35 18.38
CA THR A 771 -19.12 20.51 18.14
C THR A 771 -19.58 21.12 19.46
N VAL A 772 -19.12 22.33 19.77
CA VAL A 772 -19.74 23.17 20.82
C VAL A 772 -21.11 23.62 20.32
N VAL A 773 -22.15 23.46 21.14
CA VAL A 773 -23.56 23.50 20.74
C VAL A 773 -24.05 24.88 20.26
N PRO A 774 -24.64 24.97 19.05
CA PRO A 774 -25.65 25.96 18.71
C PRO A 774 -27.07 25.37 18.90
N PRO A 775 -28.09 26.16 19.26
CA PRO A 775 -29.41 25.63 19.62
C PRO A 775 -30.26 25.23 18.40
N GLY A 776 -30.61 23.94 18.30
CA GLY A 776 -31.58 23.42 17.33
C GLY A 776 -32.17 22.08 17.81
N PRO A 777 -33.47 21.81 17.61
CA PRO A 777 -34.13 20.63 18.18
C PRO A 777 -33.91 19.35 17.34
N MET A 778 -32.75 18.71 17.52
CA MET A 778 -32.56 17.29 17.19
C MET A 778 -32.60 16.44 18.47
N THR A 779 -33.12 15.22 18.38
CA THR A 779 -33.26 14.33 19.54
C THR A 779 -31.89 13.88 20.06
N THR A 780 -31.62 14.22 21.32
CA THR A 780 -30.29 14.19 21.97
C THR A 780 -29.58 12.84 22.05
N ASN A 781 -30.29 11.75 21.73
CA ASN A 781 -29.85 10.37 21.97
C ASN A 781 -29.45 9.64 20.68
N SER A 782 -29.83 10.15 19.51
CA SER A 782 -29.61 9.50 18.20
C SER A 782 -28.13 9.19 17.90
N HIS A 783 -27.21 10.02 18.39
CA HIS A 783 -25.77 9.78 18.27
C HIS A 783 -25.25 8.67 19.20
N LEU A 784 -25.89 8.45 20.36
CA LEU A 784 -25.55 7.35 21.26
C LEU A 784 -26.01 6.01 20.65
N GLU A 785 -27.22 5.97 20.11
CA GLU A 785 -27.79 4.79 19.45
C GLU A 785 -26.95 4.36 18.22
N LEU A 786 -26.43 5.33 17.46
CA LEU A 786 -25.50 5.07 16.36
C LEU A 786 -24.14 4.53 16.85
N LEU A 787 -23.59 5.06 17.95
CA LEU A 787 -22.35 4.58 18.55
C LEU A 787 -22.50 3.16 19.11
N THR A 788 -23.57 2.91 19.88
CA THR A 788 -23.98 1.57 20.34
C THR A 788 -23.99 0.59 19.18
N LYS A 789 -24.82 0.85 18.16
CA LYS A 789 -24.98 -0.06 17.02
C LYS A 789 -23.65 -0.34 16.31
N THR A 790 -22.81 0.68 16.12
CA THR A 790 -21.50 0.53 15.47
C THR A 790 -20.60 -0.42 16.27
N LEU A 791 -20.61 -0.32 17.60
CA LEU A 791 -19.84 -1.20 18.48
C LEU A 791 -20.43 -2.61 18.60
N THR A 792 -21.76 -2.75 18.63
CA THR A 792 -22.42 -4.07 18.56
C THR A 792 -22.07 -4.80 17.26
N GLU A 793 -22.05 -4.10 16.12
CA GLU A 793 -21.62 -4.67 14.84
C GLU A 793 -20.12 -5.01 14.81
N ALA A 794 -19.26 -4.23 15.49
CA ALA A 794 -17.84 -4.55 15.62
C ALA A 794 -17.59 -5.79 16.51
N HIS A 795 -18.32 -5.91 17.63
CA HIS A 795 -18.23 -7.03 18.56
C HIS A 795 -18.70 -8.32 17.90
N THR A 796 -19.93 -8.34 17.36
CA THR A 796 -20.52 -9.54 16.75
C THR A 796 -19.73 -10.07 15.56
N ARG A 797 -19.14 -9.20 14.72
CA ARG A 797 -18.27 -9.61 13.59
C ARG A 797 -16.91 -10.16 14.00
N THR A 798 -16.47 -9.93 15.24
CA THR A 798 -15.16 -10.35 15.75
C THR A 798 -15.25 -11.36 16.90
N CYS A 799 -16.44 -11.84 17.26
CA CYS A 799 -16.57 -12.98 18.17
C CYS A 799 -16.27 -14.29 17.43
N LEU A 800 -15.57 -15.23 18.08
CA LEU A 800 -15.15 -16.51 17.47
C LEU A 800 -16.32 -17.45 17.11
N TYR A 801 -17.48 -17.24 17.73
CA TYR A 801 -18.69 -18.05 17.56
C TYR A 801 -19.92 -17.13 17.62
N THR A 802 -20.92 -17.39 16.76
CA THR A 802 -22.22 -16.70 16.82
C THR A 802 -22.99 -17.11 18.08
N SER A 803 -23.98 -16.31 18.50
CA SER A 803 -24.77 -16.61 19.70
C SER A 803 -25.60 -17.90 19.54
N GLU A 804 -25.95 -18.29 18.30
CA GLU A 804 -26.57 -19.58 17.99
C GLU A 804 -25.59 -20.75 18.15
N GLN A 805 -24.34 -20.61 17.69
CA GLN A 805 -23.30 -21.63 17.86
C GLN A 805 -22.96 -21.85 19.34
N VAL A 806 -22.83 -20.76 20.10
CA VAL A 806 -22.67 -20.79 21.56
C VAL A 806 -23.84 -21.55 22.21
N ALA A 807 -25.08 -21.19 21.86
CA ALA A 807 -26.28 -21.86 22.38
C ALA A 807 -26.46 -23.31 21.89
N GLU A 808 -25.81 -23.73 20.80
CA GLU A 808 -25.78 -25.13 20.36
C GLU A 808 -24.74 -25.94 21.15
N ILE A 809 -23.52 -25.40 21.31
CA ILE A 809 -22.43 -26.07 22.05
C ILE A 809 -22.79 -26.20 23.53
N MET A 810 -23.36 -25.16 24.15
CA MET A 810 -23.85 -25.21 25.54
C MET A 810 -25.01 -26.19 25.78
N ARG A 811 -25.69 -26.68 24.72
CA ARG A 811 -26.71 -27.75 24.84
C ARG A 811 -26.13 -29.16 24.72
N LYS A 812 -24.90 -29.32 24.24
CA LYS A 812 -24.26 -30.63 24.11
C LYS A 812 -23.76 -31.08 25.50
N PRO A 813 -23.93 -32.36 25.87
CA PRO A 813 -23.34 -32.86 27.11
C PRO A 813 -21.82 -32.70 27.07
N PRO A 814 -21.15 -32.34 28.18
CA PRO A 814 -19.69 -32.18 28.19
C PRO A 814 -18.98 -33.49 27.82
N ASP A 815 -18.00 -33.42 26.91
CA ASP A 815 -17.20 -34.61 26.58
C ASP A 815 -16.23 -34.92 27.72
N VAL A 816 -16.59 -35.95 28.49
CA VAL A 816 -15.78 -36.49 29.59
C VAL A 816 -14.39 -36.92 29.10
N THR A 817 -14.26 -37.35 27.84
CA THR A 817 -12.98 -37.76 27.23
C THR A 817 -12.03 -36.57 27.10
N ALA A 818 -12.53 -35.45 26.54
CA ALA A 818 -11.79 -34.20 26.45
C ALA A 818 -11.47 -33.60 27.83
N ILE A 819 -12.42 -33.60 28.78
CA ILE A 819 -12.17 -33.12 30.15
C ILE A 819 -11.05 -33.92 30.84
N LEU A 820 -11.07 -35.25 30.68
CA LEU A 820 -9.99 -36.12 31.17
C LEU A 820 -8.67 -35.84 30.46
N CYS A 821 -8.69 -35.59 29.14
CA CYS A 821 -7.51 -35.26 28.34
C CYS A 821 -6.77 -34.03 28.89
N TYR A 822 -7.46 -32.89 29.04
CA TYR A 822 -6.86 -31.67 29.62
C TYR A 822 -6.39 -31.88 31.07
N LYS A 823 -7.18 -32.60 31.89
CA LYS A 823 -6.77 -32.94 33.27
C LYS A 823 -5.57 -33.90 33.35
N SER A 824 -5.24 -34.59 32.26
CA SER A 824 -4.05 -35.44 32.11
C SER A 824 -2.93 -34.79 31.28
N MET A 825 -3.09 -33.53 30.88
CA MET A 825 -2.14 -32.85 30.01
C MET A 825 -0.90 -32.41 30.79
N GLU A 826 0.28 -32.66 30.22
CA GLU A 826 1.55 -32.21 30.78
C GLU A 826 1.56 -30.69 30.99
N HIS A 827 2.11 -30.23 32.11
CA HIS A 827 2.04 -28.84 32.57
C HIS A 827 2.51 -27.83 31.51
N GLU A 828 3.62 -28.14 30.82
CA GLU A 828 4.17 -27.32 29.74
C GLU A 828 3.26 -27.27 28.50
N GLN A 829 2.60 -28.38 28.19
CA GLN A 829 1.72 -28.50 27.03
C GLN A 829 0.37 -27.79 27.26
N LEU A 830 -0.13 -27.80 28.50
CA LEU A 830 -1.32 -27.06 28.92
C LEU A 830 -1.10 -25.55 28.74
N TRP A 831 0.03 -25.03 29.23
CA TRP A 831 0.41 -23.62 29.05
C TRP A 831 0.53 -23.21 27.59
N LEU A 832 1.16 -24.03 26.74
CA LEU A 832 1.27 -23.74 25.31
C LEU A 832 -0.09 -23.72 24.60
N ASP A 833 -1.00 -24.64 24.92
CA ASP A 833 -2.34 -24.64 24.31
C ASP A 833 -3.17 -23.44 24.78
N CYS A 834 -3.19 -23.15 26.08
CA CYS A 834 -3.84 -21.95 26.63
C CYS A 834 -3.30 -20.66 25.98
N ALA A 835 -1.98 -20.54 25.83
CA ALA A 835 -1.35 -19.42 25.13
C ALA A 835 -1.78 -19.34 23.65
N GLN A 836 -1.93 -20.47 22.96
CA GLN A 836 -2.39 -20.51 21.57
C GLN A 836 -3.88 -20.13 21.44
N LYS A 837 -4.76 -20.63 22.33
CA LYS A 837 -6.17 -20.21 22.36
C LYS A 837 -6.31 -18.72 22.66
N LEU A 838 -5.58 -18.22 23.66
CA LEU A 838 -5.54 -16.81 24.04
C LEU A 838 -5.04 -15.94 22.87
N THR A 839 -4.00 -16.38 22.15
CA THR A 839 -3.50 -15.68 20.94
C THR A 839 -4.61 -15.51 19.88
N ASN A 840 -5.42 -16.55 19.64
CA ASN A 840 -6.52 -16.49 18.68
C ASN A 840 -7.63 -15.52 19.13
N ILE A 841 -7.94 -15.45 20.43
CA ILE A 841 -8.88 -14.49 21.01
C ILE A 841 -8.33 -13.05 20.88
N ILE A 842 -7.04 -12.87 21.14
CA ILE A 842 -6.34 -11.58 21.07
C ILE A 842 -6.31 -11.01 19.65
N GLN A 843 -6.05 -11.85 18.63
CA GLN A 843 -6.16 -11.41 17.23
C GLN A 843 -7.53 -10.77 16.96
N GLN A 844 -8.61 -11.42 17.42
CA GLN A 844 -9.97 -10.91 17.27
C GLN A 844 -10.28 -9.68 18.14
N ILE A 845 -9.63 -9.51 19.29
CA ILE A 845 -9.69 -8.27 20.09
C ILE A 845 -9.01 -7.11 19.37
N ILE A 846 -7.90 -7.38 18.68
CA ILE A 846 -7.20 -6.40 17.87
C ILE A 846 -8.05 -6.00 16.65
N GLU A 847 -8.76 -6.94 16.03
CA GLU A 847 -9.77 -6.62 15.01
C GLU A 847 -10.92 -5.76 15.56
N PHE A 848 -11.44 -6.08 16.74
CA PHE A 848 -12.44 -5.25 17.42
C PHE A 848 -11.92 -3.82 17.68
N ALA A 849 -10.72 -3.69 18.26
CA ALA A 849 -10.10 -2.42 18.60
C ALA A 849 -10.00 -1.47 17.40
N LYS A 850 -9.53 -1.99 16.26
CA LYS A 850 -9.42 -1.23 15.00
C LYS A 850 -10.77 -0.84 14.39
N MET A 851 -11.87 -1.51 14.77
CA MET A 851 -13.25 -1.11 14.44
C MET A 851 -13.86 -0.08 15.42
N VAL A 852 -13.27 0.14 16.60
CA VAL A 852 -13.77 1.12 17.57
C VAL A 852 -13.62 2.55 17.02
N PRO A 853 -14.69 3.36 16.95
CA PRO A 853 -14.61 4.73 16.44
C PRO A 853 -13.56 5.55 17.18
N GLY A 854 -12.61 6.11 16.42
CA GLY A 854 -11.53 6.95 16.95
C GLY A 854 -10.24 6.21 17.33
N PHE A 855 -10.26 4.91 17.62
CA PHE A 855 -9.05 4.17 18.04
C PHE A 855 -7.91 4.29 17.02
N MET A 856 -8.21 4.10 15.73
CA MET A 856 -7.26 4.24 14.62
C MET A 856 -6.72 5.67 14.37
N LYS A 857 -7.18 6.68 15.13
CA LYS A 857 -6.70 8.07 15.08
C LYS A 857 -5.71 8.41 16.20
N LEU A 858 -5.60 7.56 17.23
CA LEU A 858 -4.62 7.68 18.30
C LEU A 858 -3.19 7.41 17.76
N SER A 859 -2.15 7.81 18.49
CA SER A 859 -0.77 7.51 18.09
C SER A 859 -0.51 6.00 18.04
N GLN A 860 0.46 5.54 17.22
CA GLN A 860 0.79 4.10 17.18
C GLN A 860 1.25 3.57 18.54
N ASP A 861 1.93 4.41 19.34
CA ASP A 861 2.36 4.07 20.69
C ASP A 861 1.17 3.89 21.65
N ASP A 862 0.20 4.81 21.60
CA ASP A 862 -1.03 4.72 22.41
C ASP A 862 -1.86 3.50 22.02
N GLN A 863 -2.01 3.21 20.72
CA GLN A 863 -2.71 2.02 20.22
C GLN A 863 -2.05 0.73 20.74
N ILE A 864 -0.71 0.64 20.69
CA ILE A 864 0.05 -0.52 21.20
C ILE A 864 -0.12 -0.63 22.72
N LEU A 865 0.00 0.47 23.46
CA LEU A 865 -0.11 0.50 24.92
C LEU A 865 -1.51 0.06 25.42
N LEU A 866 -2.56 0.60 24.81
CA LEU A 866 -3.96 0.23 25.11
C LEU A 866 -4.22 -1.25 24.82
N LEU A 867 -3.63 -1.79 23.75
CA LEU A 867 -3.70 -3.22 23.44
C LEU A 867 -2.89 -4.08 24.42
N LYS A 868 -1.65 -3.70 24.78
CA LYS A 868 -0.84 -4.43 25.77
C LYS A 868 -1.54 -4.53 27.13
N ALA A 869 -2.08 -3.41 27.62
CA ALA A 869 -2.77 -3.39 28.91
C ALA A 869 -4.16 -4.07 28.85
N GLY A 870 -4.93 -3.82 27.80
CA GLY A 870 -6.33 -4.26 27.70
C GLY A 870 -6.55 -5.66 27.12
N SER A 871 -5.59 -6.27 26.41
CA SER A 871 -5.86 -7.51 25.65
C SER A 871 -6.23 -8.72 26.50
N PHE A 872 -5.66 -8.84 27.71
CA PHE A 872 -6.01 -9.94 28.62
C PHE A 872 -7.38 -9.69 29.26
N GLU A 873 -7.62 -8.48 29.78
CA GLU A 873 -8.90 -8.04 30.35
C GLU A 873 -10.06 -8.28 29.36
N MET A 874 -9.88 -7.86 28.11
CA MET A 874 -10.78 -8.08 26.97
C MET A 874 -11.00 -9.56 26.62
N SER A 875 -10.02 -10.43 26.91
CA SER A 875 -10.17 -11.88 26.72
C SER A 875 -11.08 -12.48 27.81
N VAL A 876 -11.01 -11.98 29.05
CA VAL A 876 -11.92 -12.37 30.14
C VAL A 876 -13.35 -11.87 29.89
N LEU A 877 -13.53 -10.67 29.32
CA LEU A 877 -14.85 -10.19 28.85
C LEU A 877 -15.45 -11.07 27.74
N ARG A 878 -14.61 -11.60 26.85
CA ARG A 878 -15.06 -12.55 25.83
C ARG A 878 -15.37 -13.92 26.45
N MET A 879 -14.61 -14.34 27.47
CA MET A 879 -14.89 -15.57 28.22
C MET A 879 -16.25 -15.56 28.92
N SER A 880 -16.74 -14.41 29.44
CA SER A 880 -18.08 -14.35 30.04
C SER A 880 -19.23 -14.59 29.06
N ARG A 881 -18.99 -14.44 27.75
CA ARG A 881 -19.94 -14.80 26.67
C ARG A 881 -19.90 -16.30 26.32
N TYR A 882 -18.84 -16.99 26.73
CA TYR A 882 -18.58 -18.40 26.43
C TYR A 882 -18.71 -19.32 27.65
N LEU A 883 -19.08 -18.78 28.81
CA LEU A 883 -19.24 -19.50 30.08
C LEU A 883 -20.73 -19.62 30.45
N ASP A 884 -21.17 -20.81 30.84
CA ASP A 884 -22.48 -21.01 31.47
C ASP A 884 -22.36 -20.76 32.98
N PRO A 885 -23.00 -19.71 33.54
CA PRO A 885 -22.92 -19.41 34.96
C PRO A 885 -23.60 -20.47 35.84
N LEU A 886 -24.51 -21.29 35.30
CA LEU A 886 -25.19 -22.34 36.07
C LEU A 886 -24.28 -23.54 36.33
N THR A 887 -23.63 -24.08 35.30
CA THR A 887 -22.70 -25.22 35.43
C THR A 887 -21.24 -24.83 35.70
N ASN A 888 -20.88 -23.54 35.58
CA ASN A 888 -19.51 -23.03 35.64
C ASN A 888 -18.56 -23.63 34.58
N LEU A 889 -19.11 -24.11 33.47
CA LEU A 889 -18.34 -24.64 32.34
C LEU A 889 -18.10 -23.53 31.30
N VAL A 890 -16.89 -23.48 30.74
CA VAL A 890 -16.53 -22.60 29.64
C VAL A 890 -16.41 -23.38 28.32
N MET A 891 -16.84 -22.79 27.20
CA MET A 891 -16.49 -23.30 25.87
C MET A 891 -15.00 -23.11 25.62
N TYR A 892 -14.29 -24.21 25.42
CA TYR A 892 -12.86 -24.23 25.11
C TYR A 892 -12.65 -25.01 23.80
N GLY A 893 -12.81 -24.30 22.68
CA GLY A 893 -13.05 -24.92 21.38
C GLY A 893 -14.51 -25.38 21.27
N GLU A 894 -14.72 -26.62 20.82
CA GLU A 894 -16.07 -27.22 20.66
C GLU A 894 -16.58 -27.95 21.91
N THR A 895 -15.86 -27.86 23.04
CA THR A 895 -16.14 -28.61 24.28
C THR A 895 -16.44 -27.66 25.45
N MET A 896 -17.41 -28.03 26.29
CA MET A 896 -17.65 -27.40 27.59
C MET A 896 -16.70 -27.99 28.64
N ILE A 897 -15.87 -27.16 29.28
CA ILE A 897 -14.78 -27.59 30.18
C ILE A 897 -14.86 -26.87 31.54
N PRO A 898 -14.69 -27.57 32.68
CA PRO A 898 -14.64 -26.96 34.02
C PRO A 898 -13.27 -26.36 34.34
N SER A 899 -13.22 -25.43 35.28
CA SER A 899 -12.00 -24.89 35.91
C SER A 899 -11.01 -25.98 36.32
N GLU A 900 -11.51 -27.09 36.86
CA GLU A 900 -10.74 -28.21 37.39
C GLU A 900 -10.01 -29.03 36.32
N ALA A 901 -10.28 -28.81 35.04
CA ALA A 901 -9.47 -29.38 33.95
C ALA A 901 -8.14 -28.65 33.75
N PHE A 902 -8.03 -27.41 34.23
CA PHE A 902 -6.82 -26.58 34.21
C PHE A 902 -6.06 -26.64 35.54
N THR A 903 -6.25 -27.71 36.33
CA THR A 903 -5.62 -27.87 37.65
C THR A 903 -4.13 -28.14 37.51
N THR A 904 -3.28 -27.32 38.14
CA THR A 904 -1.83 -27.55 38.20
C THR A 904 -1.35 -27.68 39.65
N ALA A 905 -0.06 -27.98 39.84
CA ALA A 905 0.56 -28.03 41.16
C ALA A 905 0.92 -26.63 41.73
N ASP A 906 0.77 -25.56 40.95
CA ASP A 906 1.23 -24.22 41.34
C ASP A 906 0.09 -23.34 41.88
N THR A 907 0.29 -22.80 43.08
CA THR A 907 -0.77 -22.01 43.77
C THR A 907 -1.06 -20.67 43.12
N SER A 908 -0.13 -20.09 42.34
CA SER A 908 -0.36 -18.85 41.58
C SER A 908 -1.17 -19.13 40.32
N GLU A 909 -0.87 -20.23 39.62
CA GLU A 909 -1.64 -20.69 38.46
C GLU A 909 -3.08 -21.06 38.85
N MET A 910 -3.26 -21.81 39.94
CA MET A 910 -4.59 -22.13 40.47
C MET A 910 -5.38 -20.86 40.86
N LYS A 911 -4.72 -19.86 41.44
CA LYS A 911 -5.35 -18.56 41.75
C LYS A 911 -5.74 -17.82 40.45
N LEU A 912 -4.89 -17.83 39.43
CA LEU A 912 -5.18 -17.22 38.13
C LEU A 912 -6.40 -17.88 37.46
N VAL A 913 -6.43 -19.22 37.40
CA VAL A 913 -7.57 -19.98 36.84
C VAL A 913 -8.85 -19.66 37.59
N ASN A 914 -8.86 -19.80 38.92
CA ASN A 914 -10.05 -19.56 39.74
C ASN A 914 -10.56 -18.12 39.60
N ASN A 915 -9.69 -17.12 39.79
CA ASN A 915 -10.07 -15.71 39.65
C ASN A 915 -10.56 -15.37 38.22
N THR A 916 -10.05 -16.05 37.19
CA THR A 916 -10.51 -15.86 35.80
C THR A 916 -11.92 -16.40 35.60
N PHE A 917 -12.21 -17.63 36.06
CA PHE A 917 -13.54 -18.21 36.01
C PHE A 917 -14.54 -17.42 36.86
N GLU A 918 -14.19 -17.03 38.09
CA GLU A 918 -15.03 -16.21 38.97
C GLU A 918 -15.33 -14.82 38.37
N THR A 919 -14.33 -14.16 37.78
CA THR A 919 -14.52 -12.86 37.12
C THR A 919 -15.44 -12.99 35.92
N ALA A 920 -15.17 -13.93 35.01
CA ALA A 920 -16.01 -14.18 33.84
C ALA A 920 -17.45 -14.57 34.23
N LYS A 921 -17.61 -15.43 35.25
CA LYS A 921 -18.93 -15.79 35.79
C LYS A 921 -19.67 -14.60 36.39
N SER A 922 -19.00 -13.77 37.20
CA SER A 922 -19.62 -12.58 37.81
C SER A 922 -20.12 -11.57 36.78
N ILE A 923 -19.56 -11.56 35.56
CA ILE A 923 -20.04 -10.73 34.44
C ILE A 923 -21.15 -11.46 33.65
N ALA A 924 -21.05 -12.77 33.45
CA ALA A 924 -22.10 -13.58 32.82
C ALA A 924 -23.42 -13.56 33.62
N GLU A 925 -23.34 -13.54 34.96
CA GLU A 925 -24.49 -13.43 35.86
C GLU A 925 -25.25 -12.09 35.76
N LEU A 926 -24.62 -11.04 35.21
CA LEU A 926 -25.29 -9.76 34.90
C LEU A 926 -26.19 -9.87 33.65
N LYS A 927 -26.04 -10.93 32.83
CA LYS A 927 -26.83 -11.19 31.62
C LYS A 927 -26.85 -10.04 30.60
N LEU A 928 -25.68 -9.41 30.43
CA LEU A 928 -25.48 -8.31 29.49
C LEU A 928 -25.90 -8.68 28.07
N THR A 929 -26.48 -7.72 27.34
CA THR A 929 -26.72 -7.87 25.91
C THR A 929 -25.42 -7.77 25.10
N GLU A 930 -25.40 -8.26 23.85
CA GLU A 930 -24.25 -8.11 22.95
C GLU A 930 -23.86 -6.61 22.78
N SER A 931 -24.82 -5.68 22.83
CA SER A 931 -24.57 -4.23 22.81
C SER A 931 -23.85 -3.74 24.06
N GLU A 932 -24.31 -4.13 25.24
CA GLU A 932 -23.72 -3.74 26.52
C GLU A 932 -22.31 -4.33 26.67
N LEU A 933 -22.13 -5.59 26.30
CA LEU A 933 -20.82 -6.23 26.32
C LEU A 933 -19.85 -5.58 25.30
N ALA A 934 -20.33 -5.18 24.12
CA ALA A 934 -19.53 -4.43 23.15
C ALA A 934 -19.10 -3.05 23.69
N LEU A 935 -20.04 -2.30 24.27
CA LEU A 935 -19.81 -0.97 24.85
C LEU A 935 -18.85 -1.04 26.05
N TYR A 936 -19.03 -2.02 26.94
CA TYR A 936 -18.15 -2.23 28.08
C TYR A 936 -16.74 -2.69 27.65
N SER A 937 -16.65 -3.56 26.64
CA SER A 937 -15.39 -3.94 26.00
C SER A 937 -14.64 -2.72 25.45
N ALA A 938 -15.34 -1.83 24.75
CA ALA A 938 -14.73 -0.61 24.23
C ALA A 938 -14.29 0.37 25.35
N CYS A 939 -14.99 0.41 26.50
CA CYS A 939 -14.56 1.16 27.70
C CYS A 939 -13.28 0.58 28.31
N VAL A 940 -13.17 -0.74 28.44
CA VAL A 940 -11.98 -1.42 29.01
C VAL A 940 -10.74 -1.19 28.15
N LEU A 941 -10.89 -1.34 26.82
CA LEU A 941 -9.85 -1.05 25.85
C LEU A 941 -9.38 0.42 25.92
N LEU A 942 -10.30 1.38 25.86
CA LEU A 942 -9.99 2.82 25.86
C LEU A 942 -9.87 3.43 27.26
N SER A 943 -9.34 2.67 28.24
CA SER A 943 -9.08 3.22 29.58
C SER A 943 -8.09 4.40 29.50
N PRO A 944 -8.44 5.61 29.97
CA PRO A 944 -7.60 6.80 29.85
C PRO A 944 -6.50 6.90 30.93
N ASP A 945 -6.55 6.04 31.94
CA ASP A 945 -5.64 5.97 33.09
C ASP A 945 -4.54 4.89 32.93
N ARG A 946 -4.30 4.40 31.71
CA ARG A 946 -3.14 3.54 31.41
C ARG A 946 -1.84 4.34 31.51
N LEU A 947 -0.92 3.87 32.33
CA LEU A 947 0.42 4.46 32.49
C LEU A 947 1.19 4.42 31.15
N GLY A 948 1.77 5.55 30.76
CA GLY A 948 2.57 5.68 29.52
C GLY A 948 1.84 6.29 28.32
N LEU A 949 0.53 6.57 28.42
CA LEU A 949 -0.22 7.24 27.37
C LEU A 949 0.36 8.63 27.05
N LYS A 950 0.56 8.91 25.75
CA LYS A 950 1.02 10.20 25.23
C LYS A 950 -0.17 11.16 25.09
N ASN A 951 -1.23 10.71 24.41
CA ASN A 951 -2.41 11.52 24.12
C ASN A 951 -3.60 11.18 25.04
N VAL A 952 -3.40 11.31 26.36
CA VAL A 952 -4.44 11.02 27.38
C VAL A 952 -5.77 11.73 27.10
N ALA A 953 -5.72 12.98 26.62
CA ALA A 953 -6.92 13.77 26.32
C ALA A 953 -7.78 13.15 25.20
N ASP A 954 -7.17 12.62 24.14
CA ASP A 954 -7.90 12.00 23.03
C ASP A 954 -8.57 10.70 23.50
N VAL A 955 -7.84 9.87 24.26
CA VAL A 955 -8.37 8.62 24.85
C VAL A 955 -9.52 8.92 25.81
N GLN A 956 -9.36 9.92 26.69
CA GLN A 956 -10.41 10.39 27.60
C GLN A 956 -11.67 10.82 26.85
N THR A 957 -11.54 11.55 25.73
CA THR A 957 -12.69 11.98 24.93
C THR A 957 -13.44 10.80 24.30
N LEU A 958 -12.73 9.81 23.76
CA LEU A 958 -13.36 8.60 23.22
C LEU A 958 -14.03 7.76 24.33
N TYR A 959 -13.33 7.57 25.45
CA TYR A 959 -13.83 6.86 26.63
C TYR A 959 -15.14 7.45 27.15
N GLN A 960 -15.21 8.78 27.34
CA GLN A 960 -16.42 9.46 27.84
C GLN A 960 -17.62 9.31 26.90
N ALA A 961 -17.41 9.32 25.58
CA ALA A 961 -18.48 9.11 24.61
C ALA A 961 -19.06 7.68 24.70
N ILE A 962 -18.20 6.67 24.80
CA ILE A 962 -18.58 5.26 24.90
C ILE A 962 -19.23 4.97 26.26
N LEU A 963 -18.69 5.51 27.36
CA LEU A 963 -19.24 5.37 28.70
C LEU A 963 -20.66 5.95 28.80
N LYS A 964 -20.91 7.08 28.12
CA LYS A 964 -22.25 7.68 28.02
C LYS A 964 -23.24 6.80 27.24
N ALA A 965 -22.79 6.13 26.18
CA ALA A 965 -23.60 5.18 25.43
C ALA A 965 -23.86 3.88 26.24
N LEU A 966 -22.85 3.35 26.95
CA LEU A 966 -22.99 2.21 27.88
C LEU A 966 -24.05 2.48 28.94
N LYS A 967 -24.01 3.66 29.57
CA LYS A 967 -25.02 4.05 30.56
C LYS A 967 -26.42 4.17 29.96
N TYR A 968 -26.55 4.75 28.76
CA TYR A 968 -27.84 4.88 28.07
C TYR A 968 -28.46 3.51 27.74
N GLU A 969 -27.68 2.59 27.19
CA GLU A 969 -28.15 1.23 26.84
C GLU A 969 -28.61 0.47 28.09
N LEU A 970 -27.80 0.48 29.16
CA LEU A 970 -28.15 -0.15 30.44
C LEU A 970 -29.39 0.48 31.10
N GLU A 971 -29.62 1.79 30.95
CA GLU A 971 -30.85 2.43 31.42
C GLU A 971 -32.09 2.07 30.57
N GLN A 972 -31.92 1.48 29.38
CA GLN A 972 -33.03 0.89 28.62
C GLN A 972 -33.31 -0.56 28.96
N THR A 973 -32.29 -1.38 29.16
CA THR A 973 -32.41 -2.83 29.37
C THR A 973 -32.52 -3.21 30.85
N HIS A 974 -31.71 -2.60 31.71
CA HIS A 974 -31.58 -2.88 33.14
C HIS A 974 -32.23 -1.79 34.00
N LYS A 975 -33.52 -1.56 33.76
CA LYS A 975 -34.34 -0.50 34.39
C LYS A 975 -34.58 -0.65 35.90
N LEU A 976 -34.36 -1.84 36.45
CA LEU A 976 -34.45 -2.13 37.89
C LEU A 976 -33.04 -2.26 38.48
N PRO A 977 -32.83 -1.87 39.75
CA PRO A 977 -31.57 -2.13 40.44
C PRO A 977 -31.22 -3.61 40.46
N TYR A 978 -29.92 -3.92 40.38
CA TYR A 978 -29.40 -5.28 40.43
C TYR A 978 -29.47 -5.85 41.85
N LYS A 979 -29.13 -5.03 42.87
CA LYS A 979 -29.18 -5.42 44.29
C LYS A 979 -29.26 -4.19 45.19
N GLY A 980 -30.34 -4.06 45.97
CA GLY A 980 -30.58 -2.83 46.75
C GLY A 980 -30.74 -1.63 45.82
N ASP A 981 -29.99 -0.55 46.04
CA ASP A 981 -29.96 0.62 45.15
C ASP A 981 -28.90 0.52 44.03
N VAL A 982 -28.06 -0.53 44.02
CA VAL A 982 -26.93 -0.69 43.08
C VAL A 982 -27.43 -1.08 41.69
N ARG A 983 -26.99 -0.36 40.65
CA ARG A 983 -27.30 -0.67 39.24
C ARG A 983 -26.19 -1.50 38.59
N VAL A 984 -26.51 -2.16 37.47
CA VAL A 984 -25.53 -2.95 36.69
C VAL A 984 -24.34 -2.11 36.24
N PHE A 985 -24.55 -0.84 35.86
CA PHE A 985 -23.48 0.10 35.51
C PHE A 985 -22.45 0.26 36.64
N ASP A 986 -22.90 0.37 37.89
CA ASP A 986 -22.02 0.57 39.05
C ASP A 986 -21.17 -0.68 39.32
N VAL A 987 -21.75 -1.87 39.13
CA VAL A 987 -21.04 -3.15 39.21
C VAL A 987 -19.99 -3.28 38.12
N LEU A 988 -20.31 -2.91 36.87
CA LEU A 988 -19.35 -2.93 35.75
C LEU A 988 -18.18 -1.96 35.97
N MET A 989 -18.43 -0.78 36.54
CA MET A 989 -17.35 0.16 36.84
C MET A 989 -16.47 -0.31 38.01
N ALA A 990 -17.03 -0.99 39.01
CA ALA A 990 -16.22 -1.66 40.04
C ALA A 990 -15.34 -2.79 39.46
N LYS A 991 -15.87 -3.57 38.51
CA LYS A 991 -15.17 -4.69 37.85
C LYS A 991 -13.94 -4.29 37.02
N LEU A 992 -13.73 -2.99 36.76
CA LEU A 992 -12.49 -2.50 36.13
C LEU A 992 -11.25 -2.76 37.00
N ALA A 993 -11.37 -2.75 38.33
CA ALA A 993 -10.27 -3.09 39.23
C ALA A 993 -9.94 -4.59 39.17
N ASP A 994 -10.95 -5.44 39.37
CA ASP A 994 -10.83 -6.91 39.30
C ASP A 994 -10.13 -7.38 38.02
N LEU A 995 -10.48 -6.80 36.86
CA LEU A 995 -9.88 -7.13 35.57
C LEU A 995 -8.39 -6.76 35.50
N ARG A 996 -7.99 -5.63 36.07
CA ARG A 996 -6.59 -5.16 36.10
C ARG A 996 -5.74 -6.01 37.03
N ASP A 997 -6.23 -6.29 38.24
CA ASP A 997 -5.57 -7.17 39.21
C ASP A 997 -5.39 -8.58 38.63
N LEU A 998 -6.38 -9.06 37.85
CA LEU A 998 -6.30 -10.32 37.14
C LEU A 998 -5.31 -10.30 35.96
N SER A 999 -5.20 -9.17 35.23
CA SER A 999 -4.20 -8.93 34.19
C SER A 999 -2.77 -8.93 34.75
N ILE A 1000 -2.58 -8.31 35.91
CA ILE A 1000 -1.31 -8.32 36.66
C ILE A 1000 -0.99 -9.74 37.12
N LEU A 1001 -1.94 -10.46 37.74
CA LEU A 1001 -1.76 -11.85 38.17
C LEU A 1001 -1.41 -12.78 37.00
N HIS A 1002 -1.98 -12.57 35.81
CA HIS A 1002 -1.59 -13.27 34.59
C HIS A 1002 -0.13 -13.00 34.23
N MET A 1003 0.31 -11.72 34.24
CA MET A 1003 1.69 -11.33 33.94
C MET A 1003 2.70 -11.92 34.96
N GLU A 1004 2.40 -11.86 36.25
CA GLU A 1004 3.22 -12.45 37.32
C GLU A 1004 3.37 -13.97 37.16
N THR A 1005 2.25 -14.65 36.90
CA THR A 1005 2.21 -16.12 36.78
C THR A 1005 2.93 -16.57 35.51
N LEU A 1006 2.72 -15.88 34.38
CA LEU A 1006 3.43 -16.11 33.11
C LEU A 1006 4.94 -15.84 33.25
N ALA A 1007 5.35 -14.82 34.00
CA ALA A 1007 6.75 -14.54 34.28
C ALA A 1007 7.40 -15.67 35.10
N LYS A 1008 6.71 -16.13 36.16
CA LYS A 1008 7.14 -17.27 36.98
C LYS A 1008 7.30 -18.54 36.13
N PHE A 1009 6.30 -18.87 35.30
CA PHE A 1009 6.33 -20.04 34.44
C PHE A 1009 7.47 -19.99 33.40
N ARG A 1010 7.73 -18.83 32.78
CA ARG A 1010 8.86 -18.64 31.87
C ARG A 1010 10.23 -18.78 32.55
N CYS A 1011 10.32 -18.51 33.86
CA CYS A 1011 11.55 -18.76 34.62
C CYS A 1011 11.77 -20.26 34.91
N SER A 1012 10.71 -21.05 35.09
CA SER A 1012 10.80 -22.51 35.26
C SER A 1012 10.98 -23.28 33.95
N ALA A 1013 10.37 -22.82 32.85
CA ALA A 1013 10.39 -23.47 31.55
C ALA A 1013 10.87 -22.53 30.41
N PRO A 1014 12.11 -22.03 30.47
CA PRO A 1014 12.64 -21.04 29.51
C PRO A 1014 12.87 -21.58 28.09
N HIS A 1015 12.76 -22.89 27.89
CA HIS A 1015 12.87 -23.56 26.59
C HIS A 1015 11.59 -23.48 25.75
N LEU A 1016 10.46 -23.03 26.31
CA LEU A 1016 9.15 -23.06 25.63
C LEU A 1016 8.90 -21.85 24.73
N ASP A 1017 8.51 -22.13 23.48
CA ASP A 1017 8.28 -21.12 22.45
C ASP A 1017 6.81 -20.68 22.38
N PHE A 1018 6.42 -19.76 23.28
CA PHE A 1018 5.11 -19.09 23.23
C PHE A 1018 4.88 -18.35 21.89
N PRO A 1019 3.64 -18.28 21.38
CA PRO A 1019 3.31 -17.57 20.14
C PRO A 1019 3.81 -16.11 20.12
N ALA A 1020 4.32 -15.64 18.97
CA ALA A 1020 4.99 -14.35 18.86
C ALA A 1020 4.16 -13.14 19.37
N LEU A 1021 2.88 -13.07 19.02
CA LEU A 1021 1.96 -12.02 19.49
C LEU A 1021 1.73 -12.07 21.02
N HIS A 1022 1.72 -13.27 21.61
CA HIS A 1022 1.62 -13.48 23.05
C HIS A 1022 2.93 -13.15 23.78
N LYS A 1023 4.08 -13.29 23.12
CA LYS A 1023 5.38 -12.79 23.63
C LYS A 1023 5.46 -11.26 23.60
N GLU A 1024 5.02 -10.65 22.50
CA GLU A 1024 5.06 -9.19 22.32
C GLU A 1024 4.14 -8.45 23.29
N LEU A 1025 2.87 -8.85 23.40
CA LEU A 1025 1.91 -8.19 24.27
C LEU A 1025 2.25 -8.41 25.75
N PHE A 1026 2.56 -9.65 26.13
CA PHE A 1026 2.87 -10.04 27.51
C PHE A 1026 4.39 -10.16 27.70
N SER A 1027 5.10 -9.07 27.43
CA SER A 1027 6.54 -8.89 27.66
C SER A 1027 6.78 -8.14 28.97
N ILE A 1028 7.73 -8.61 29.78
CA ILE A 1028 7.98 -8.10 31.15
C ILE A 1028 8.78 -6.79 31.14
N GLU A 1029 9.46 -6.48 30.04
CA GLU A 1029 10.48 -5.42 29.93
C GLU A 1029 9.94 -3.97 30.04
N ASN A 1030 8.63 -3.76 30.23
CA ASN A 1030 7.98 -2.45 30.22
C ASN A 1030 6.82 -2.33 31.23
N MET A 1031 7.07 -2.71 32.49
CA MET A 1031 6.28 -2.27 33.67
C MET A 1031 7.20 -1.54 34.64
#